data_AF-A0A928WKQ5-F1
#
_entry.id   AF-A0A928WKQ5-F1
#
_cell.length_a   1.000
_cell.length_b   1.000
_cell.length_c   1.000
_cell.angle_alpha   90.00
_cell.angle_beta   90.00
_cell.angle_gamma   90.00
#
_symmetry.space_group_name_H-M   'P 1'
#
loop_
_entity.id
_entity.type
_entity.pdbx_description
1 polymer ?
#
loop_
_entity_poly.entity_id
_entity_poly.type
_entity_poly.pdbx_seq_one_letter_code
_entity_poly.pdbx_strand_id
1 'polypeptide(L)'
;PHPFSQQGERLYQTGDLARYLPSGEIEYLGRIDYQVKLRGFRIELGEIEAVINQYSAVRETVVTVREDVLDSQSLVAYVVPQVQHTLAITELRGFLESKLPSYMIPGAVVTLEALPLTPNGKVDRKALPAPDLTLVSSVNILPPTTPIEILLAGIWSEVLGIDNVGVEQNFFDLGGHSLLATRVMSQIRQVFQVELPLRCLFEKPTIAGLAQEIETALNLGLGIEKTKIELVERSHQLPLSFAQQRLWFLDQLHSDSSIYNIPTAVNLSGSLNIAALKQSFNEIVQRHEALRTSFKTVDGQPIQVITPTLNLSIPIIDLSECSLLEQEKEIRRLAKQEVEQPFDLTQCPLLRVTLVQLHAQEYIVLLTMHHIVSDAWSMGILVEELAALYPAFCTGKPLPLAELPIQYADFAVWQRQWLQKDVLQTQLDYWKQQLGSTSPQLAWPKSSLRADVTSNQGAKQSFAFSQEISEAIHLLSREKGVTLFMTLLAAFQVLLHCFTGTQDIRVGSPIANRNRVEIEKLIGFFVNTLVLRIDLSGNPSFSELLVRSRRVTLEAYAHQDLPFEKLVEELQPQRNLNHNPLYQAWFVLQNTPMPKLELPDLTLTSFEVENNTVRHDLLLEIWQSPEGLKGTFEYKTDLFDQASIYRLIRYFEIIVRRVLSQPDTTLNELATMLAQIDREQQEMQKQELQTAERQKLKMSKRKIIRN
;
A
#
# COMPACT_ATOMS: atom_id res chain seq x y z
N PRO A 1 26.36 -21.06 -13.39
CA PRO A 1 27.25 -20.74 -14.54
C PRO A 1 26.90 -21.70 -15.68
N HIS A 2 26.83 -21.24 -16.92
CA HIS A 2 26.43 -22.02 -18.08
C HIS A 2 27.59 -22.95 -18.48
N PRO A 3 27.53 -24.27 -18.21
CA PRO A 3 28.68 -25.16 -18.36
C PRO A 3 29.09 -25.40 -19.82
N PHE A 4 28.25 -24.98 -20.77
CA PHE A 4 28.52 -25.11 -22.21
C PHE A 4 28.85 -23.79 -22.92
N SER A 5 29.04 -22.68 -22.17
CA SER A 5 29.40 -21.38 -22.73
C SER A 5 30.79 -20.96 -22.28
N GLN A 6 31.62 -20.47 -23.20
CA GLN A 6 33.00 -20.05 -22.91
C GLN A 6 33.10 -18.62 -22.34
N GLN A 7 32.00 -17.85 -22.29
CA GLN A 7 31.98 -16.43 -21.90
C GLN A 7 31.26 -16.13 -20.58
N GLY A 8 31.21 -17.10 -19.65
CA GLY A 8 30.71 -16.84 -18.29
C GLY A 8 29.21 -16.57 -18.19
N GLU A 9 28.43 -16.97 -19.20
CA GLU A 9 26.98 -16.85 -19.21
C GLU A 9 26.33 -17.64 -18.06
N ARG A 10 25.08 -17.32 -17.74
CA ARG A 10 24.32 -17.95 -16.66
C ARG A 10 23.11 -18.68 -17.25
N LEU A 11 22.91 -19.92 -16.84
CA LEU A 11 21.65 -20.63 -17.07
C LEU A 11 20.62 -20.20 -16.03
N TYR A 12 19.36 -20.08 -16.45
CA TYR A 12 18.21 -19.95 -15.57
C TYR A 12 17.53 -21.31 -15.44
N GLN A 13 17.45 -21.81 -14.20
CA GLN A 13 16.76 -23.07 -13.91
C GLN A 13 15.25 -22.78 -13.83
N THR A 14 14.51 -23.17 -14.87
CA THR A 14 13.07 -22.84 -14.99
C THR A 14 12.18 -23.64 -14.03
N GLY A 15 12.63 -24.84 -13.63
CA GLY A 15 11.81 -25.81 -12.91
C GLY A 15 10.86 -26.60 -13.81
N ASP A 16 10.85 -26.33 -15.11
CA ASP A 16 10.01 -26.99 -16.09
C ASP A 16 10.65 -28.30 -16.59
N LEU A 17 9.86 -29.37 -16.63
CA LEU A 17 10.20 -30.62 -17.30
C LEU A 17 9.71 -30.52 -18.75
N ALA A 18 10.64 -30.71 -19.68
CA ALA A 18 10.33 -30.76 -21.10
C ALA A 18 11.17 -31.84 -21.78
N ARG A 19 10.77 -32.24 -22.99
CA ARG A 19 11.60 -33.08 -23.87
C ARG A 19 11.64 -32.52 -25.28
N TYR A 20 12.71 -32.82 -25.99
CA TYR A 20 12.78 -32.56 -27.43
C TYR A 20 12.00 -33.63 -28.20
N LEU A 21 11.20 -33.19 -29.16
CA LEU A 21 10.60 -34.05 -30.18
C LEU A 21 11.61 -34.32 -31.31
N PRO A 22 11.43 -35.39 -32.11
CA PRO A 22 12.30 -35.68 -33.26
C PRO A 22 12.35 -34.55 -34.30
N SER A 23 11.35 -33.66 -34.33
CA SER A 23 11.28 -32.46 -35.17
C SER A 23 12.18 -31.32 -34.69
N GLY A 24 12.72 -31.39 -33.47
CA GLY A 24 13.50 -30.32 -32.84
C GLY A 24 12.69 -29.34 -31.99
N GLU A 25 11.36 -29.45 -31.99
CA GLU A 25 10.49 -28.69 -31.08
C GLU A 25 10.55 -29.22 -29.64
N ILE A 26 10.22 -28.37 -28.67
CA ILE A 26 10.23 -28.72 -27.24
C ILE A 26 8.80 -28.98 -26.78
N GLU A 27 8.52 -30.21 -26.36
CA GLU A 27 7.25 -30.58 -25.72
C GLU A 27 7.34 -30.37 -24.21
N TYR A 28 6.43 -29.55 -23.69
CA TYR A 28 6.29 -29.28 -22.26
C TYR A 28 5.59 -30.45 -21.55
N LEU A 29 6.19 -30.96 -20.46
CA LEU A 29 5.73 -32.12 -19.71
C LEU A 29 5.27 -31.80 -18.28
N GLY A 30 5.23 -30.50 -17.92
CA GLY A 30 4.85 -30.03 -16.59
C GLY A 30 6.04 -29.47 -15.80
N ARG A 31 5.82 -29.07 -14.55
CA ARG A 31 6.88 -28.61 -13.64
C ARG A 31 7.46 -29.78 -12.82
N ILE A 32 8.71 -29.65 -12.43
CA ILE A 32 9.41 -30.55 -11.50
C ILE A 32 9.07 -30.17 -10.04
N ASP A 33 8.75 -28.89 -9.80
CA ASP A 33 8.26 -28.32 -8.56
C ASP A 33 6.72 -28.17 -8.60
N TYR A 34 6.02 -28.76 -7.62
CA TYR A 34 4.55 -28.76 -7.53
C TYR A 34 3.98 -27.45 -6.98
N GLN A 35 4.46 -26.32 -7.49
CA GLN A 35 3.96 -25.00 -7.14
C GLN A 35 2.54 -24.78 -7.69
N VAL A 36 1.69 -24.19 -6.87
CA VAL A 36 0.33 -23.79 -7.25
C VAL A 36 0.12 -22.30 -6.98
N LYS A 37 -0.71 -21.64 -7.78
CA LYS A 37 -1.15 -20.27 -7.50
C LYS A 37 -2.52 -20.33 -6.84
N LEU A 38 -2.62 -19.85 -5.60
CA LEU A 38 -3.87 -19.82 -4.85
C LEU A 38 -4.04 -18.44 -4.23
N ARG A 39 -5.18 -17.78 -4.47
CA ARG A 39 -5.53 -16.48 -3.86
C ARG A 39 -4.43 -15.41 -4.01
N GLY A 40 -3.76 -15.40 -5.17
CA GLY A 40 -2.66 -14.47 -5.46
C GLY A 40 -1.27 -14.88 -4.92
N PHE A 41 -1.19 -15.95 -4.13
CA PHE A 41 0.06 -16.49 -3.58
C PHE A 41 0.58 -17.66 -4.42
N ARG A 42 1.91 -17.74 -4.58
CA ARG A 42 2.59 -18.90 -5.15
C ARG A 42 3.01 -19.81 -4.00
N ILE A 43 2.40 -20.99 -3.91
CA ILE A 43 2.52 -21.92 -2.79
C ILE A 43 3.23 -23.19 -3.24
N GLU A 44 4.25 -23.62 -2.49
CA GLU A 44 4.92 -24.91 -2.66
C GLU A 44 4.19 -25.98 -1.85
N LEU A 45 3.52 -26.92 -2.53
CA LEU A 45 2.78 -27.96 -1.81
C LEU A 45 3.70 -28.86 -0.97
N GLY A 46 4.94 -29.07 -1.43
CA GLY A 46 5.94 -29.86 -0.71
C GLY A 46 6.38 -29.24 0.63
N GLU A 47 6.30 -27.91 0.77
CA GLU A 47 6.60 -27.23 2.04
C GLU A 47 5.56 -27.56 3.11
N ILE A 48 4.29 -27.53 2.71
CA ILE A 48 3.17 -27.91 3.59
C ILE A 48 3.27 -29.39 3.96
N GLU A 49 3.58 -30.26 3.00
CA GLU A 49 3.82 -31.70 3.23
C GLU A 49 4.97 -31.93 4.22
N ALA A 50 6.08 -31.20 4.07
CA ALA A 50 7.23 -31.32 4.96
C ALA A 50 6.90 -30.92 6.41
N VAL A 51 6.08 -29.89 6.61
CA VAL A 51 5.64 -29.49 7.96
C VAL A 51 4.65 -30.50 8.54
N ILE A 52 3.69 -30.99 7.76
CA ILE A 52 2.74 -32.03 8.22
C ILE A 52 3.48 -33.30 8.67
N ASN A 53 4.50 -33.73 7.92
CA ASN A 53 5.30 -34.91 8.25
C ASN A 53 6.15 -34.75 9.53
N GLN A 54 6.31 -33.54 10.08
CA GLN A 54 6.96 -33.33 11.39
C GLN A 54 6.02 -33.66 12.55
N TYR A 55 4.72 -33.78 12.31
CA TYR A 55 3.76 -34.13 13.34
C TYR A 55 3.82 -35.62 13.63
N SER A 56 4.13 -35.99 14.88
CA SER A 56 4.49 -37.36 15.28
C SER A 56 3.41 -38.41 14.97
N ALA A 57 2.14 -38.01 14.91
CA ALA A 57 1.03 -38.90 14.60
C ALA A 57 0.83 -39.16 13.09
N VAL A 58 1.55 -38.48 12.20
CA VAL A 58 1.45 -38.65 10.74
C VAL A 58 2.57 -39.57 10.24
N ARG A 59 2.22 -40.53 9.38
CA ARG A 59 3.15 -41.44 8.68
C ARG A 59 3.51 -40.91 7.29
N GLU A 60 2.50 -40.56 6.51
CA GLU A 60 2.63 -40.06 5.15
C GLU A 60 1.61 -38.94 4.91
N THR A 61 1.95 -38.00 4.03
CA THR A 61 1.04 -36.92 3.63
C THR A 61 1.21 -36.60 2.14
N VAL A 62 0.13 -36.14 1.52
CA VAL A 62 0.17 -35.49 0.21
C VAL A 62 -0.80 -34.31 0.23
N VAL A 63 -0.37 -33.16 -0.30
CA VAL A 63 -1.20 -31.96 -0.41
C VAL A 63 -1.48 -31.70 -1.88
N THR A 64 -2.73 -31.36 -2.19
CA THR A 64 -3.16 -31.00 -3.55
C THR A 64 -4.15 -29.84 -3.52
N VAL A 65 -4.27 -29.15 -4.64
CA VAL A 65 -5.37 -28.22 -4.88
C VAL A 65 -6.53 -28.98 -5.52
N ARG A 66 -7.76 -28.68 -5.09
CA ARG A 66 -8.99 -29.15 -5.72
C ARG A 66 -9.92 -28.00 -6.08
N GLU A 67 -10.70 -28.20 -7.13
CA GLU A 67 -11.69 -27.27 -7.71
C GLU A 67 -13.15 -27.71 -7.44
N ASP A 68 -13.35 -28.72 -6.60
CA ASP A 68 -14.66 -29.40 -6.44
C ASP A 68 -15.73 -28.57 -5.68
N VAL A 69 -15.47 -27.28 -5.37
CA VAL A 69 -16.38 -26.35 -4.68
C VAL A 69 -16.56 -25.07 -5.52
N LEU A 70 -17.81 -24.78 -5.93
CA LEU A 70 -18.32 -23.48 -6.45
C LEU A 70 -17.21 -22.48 -6.82
N ASP A 71 -16.61 -22.66 -8.01
CA ASP A 71 -15.62 -21.76 -8.62
C ASP A 71 -14.43 -21.31 -7.74
N SER A 72 -14.07 -22.05 -6.69
CA SER A 72 -12.95 -21.70 -5.79
C SER A 72 -11.96 -22.86 -5.61
N GLN A 73 -10.69 -22.59 -5.93
CA GLN A 73 -9.57 -23.51 -5.66
C GLN A 73 -9.29 -23.56 -4.15
N SER A 74 -9.11 -24.75 -3.58
CA SER A 74 -8.77 -24.95 -2.16
C SER A 74 -7.68 -26.00 -1.94
N LEU A 75 -6.85 -25.81 -0.91
CA LEU A 75 -5.82 -26.78 -0.48
C LEU A 75 -6.46 -27.90 0.33
N VAL A 76 -6.15 -29.15 -0.03
CA VAL A 76 -6.58 -30.35 0.71
C VAL A 76 -5.35 -31.20 1.04
N ALA A 77 -5.19 -31.53 2.31
CA ALA A 77 -4.15 -32.45 2.79
C ALA A 77 -4.73 -33.85 3.01
N TYR A 78 -4.07 -34.87 2.47
CA TYR A 78 -4.41 -36.27 2.70
C TYR A 78 -3.33 -36.88 3.58
N VAL A 79 -3.73 -37.37 4.74
CA VAL A 79 -2.81 -37.82 5.80
C VAL A 79 -3.07 -39.27 6.13
N VAL A 80 -1.98 -40.02 6.29
CA VAL A 80 -2.01 -41.41 6.76
C VAL A 80 -1.45 -41.44 8.17
N PRO A 81 -2.22 -41.88 9.19
CA PRO A 81 -1.77 -41.85 10.57
C PRO A 81 -0.74 -42.97 10.85
N GLN A 82 0.07 -42.79 11.90
CA GLN A 82 0.89 -43.88 12.43
C GLN A 82 0.04 -45.01 13.02
N VAL A 83 0.54 -46.24 12.95
CA VAL A 83 -0.12 -47.42 13.52
C VAL A 83 -0.27 -47.21 15.04
N GLN A 84 -1.49 -47.40 15.57
CA GLN A 84 -1.88 -47.17 16.99
C GLN A 84 -1.96 -45.71 17.47
N HIS A 85 -1.87 -44.70 16.58
CA HIS A 85 -2.15 -43.30 16.94
C HIS A 85 -3.52 -42.86 16.41
N THR A 86 -4.28 -42.14 17.23
CA THR A 86 -5.50 -41.44 16.77
C THR A 86 -5.10 -40.05 16.34
N LEU A 87 -5.34 -39.68 15.09
CA LEU A 87 -5.00 -38.36 14.58
C LEU A 87 -6.12 -37.36 14.94
N ALA A 88 -5.84 -36.46 15.89
CA ALA A 88 -6.71 -35.33 16.17
C ALA A 88 -6.47 -34.22 15.13
N ILE A 89 -7.39 -34.06 14.17
CA ILE A 89 -7.27 -33.08 13.08
C ILE A 89 -7.12 -31.65 13.62
N THR A 90 -7.80 -31.32 14.71
CA THR A 90 -7.73 -30.00 15.37
C THR A 90 -6.33 -29.71 15.92
N GLU A 91 -5.67 -30.71 16.52
CA GLU A 91 -4.32 -30.55 17.06
C GLU A 91 -3.28 -30.46 15.94
N LEU A 92 -3.45 -31.24 14.87
CA LEU A 92 -2.62 -31.12 13.66
C LEU A 92 -2.74 -29.72 13.05
N ARG A 93 -3.95 -29.18 12.91
CA ARG A 93 -4.15 -27.84 12.37
C ARG A 93 -3.52 -26.75 13.26
N GLY A 94 -3.72 -26.81 14.58
CA GLY A 94 -3.06 -25.86 15.50
C GLY A 94 -1.53 -25.92 15.42
N PHE A 95 -0.97 -27.12 15.22
CA PHE A 95 0.44 -27.28 14.94
C PHE A 95 0.86 -26.63 13.60
N LEU A 96 0.06 -26.77 12.54
CA LEU A 96 0.33 -26.09 11.26
C LEU A 96 0.22 -24.57 11.40
N GLU A 97 -0.79 -24.04 12.09
CA GLU A 97 -0.98 -22.60 12.32
C GLU A 97 0.18 -21.97 13.11
N SER A 98 0.84 -22.76 13.96
CA SER A 98 2.05 -22.30 14.67
C SER A 98 3.32 -22.23 13.80
N LYS A 99 3.29 -22.79 12.58
CA LYS A 99 4.46 -22.98 11.72
C LYS A 99 4.31 -22.47 10.29
N LEU A 100 3.08 -22.27 9.82
CA LEU A 100 2.77 -21.90 8.45
C LEU A 100 1.85 -20.66 8.42
N PRO A 101 2.01 -19.77 7.42
CA PRO A 101 1.06 -18.68 7.18
C PRO A 101 -0.36 -19.20 6.90
N SER A 102 -1.39 -18.39 7.22
CA SER A 102 -2.79 -18.79 7.11
C SER A 102 -3.23 -19.25 5.72
N TYR A 103 -2.63 -18.70 4.65
CA TYR A 103 -2.92 -19.10 3.26
C TYR A 103 -2.30 -20.44 2.85
N MET A 104 -1.32 -20.96 3.60
CA MET A 104 -0.71 -22.28 3.40
C MET A 104 -1.41 -23.38 4.20
N ILE A 105 -2.32 -23.03 5.11
CA ILE A 105 -3.06 -24.00 5.92
C ILE A 105 -4.09 -24.71 5.02
N PRO A 106 -4.05 -26.06 4.90
CA PRO A 106 -5.03 -26.79 4.13
C PRO A 106 -6.45 -26.55 4.62
N GLY A 107 -7.36 -26.20 3.71
CA GLY A 107 -8.78 -25.96 3.99
C GLY A 107 -9.50 -27.23 4.48
N ALA A 108 -9.05 -28.40 4.04
CA ALA A 108 -9.52 -29.71 4.49
C ALA A 108 -8.37 -30.68 4.76
N VAL A 109 -8.55 -31.58 5.73
CA VAL A 109 -7.64 -32.69 6.03
C VAL A 109 -8.42 -34.00 5.94
N VAL A 110 -8.00 -34.91 5.07
CA VAL A 110 -8.65 -36.21 4.81
C VAL A 110 -7.75 -37.32 5.32
N THR A 111 -8.24 -38.15 6.24
CA THR A 111 -7.49 -39.30 6.76
C THR A 111 -7.67 -40.52 5.84
N LEU A 112 -6.57 -41.16 5.44
CA LEU A 112 -6.55 -42.36 4.62
C LEU A 112 -5.83 -43.51 5.34
N GLU A 113 -6.18 -44.76 5.03
CA GLU A 113 -5.44 -45.94 5.50
C GLU A 113 -4.08 -46.08 4.79
N ALA A 114 -4.02 -45.70 3.51
CA ALA A 114 -2.81 -45.65 2.69
C ALA A 114 -2.99 -44.67 1.52
N LEU A 115 -1.89 -44.10 1.01
CA LEU A 115 -1.91 -43.28 -0.20
C LEU A 115 -2.09 -44.18 -1.44
N PRO A 116 -2.97 -43.82 -2.40
CA PRO A 116 -3.09 -44.55 -3.65
C PRO A 116 -1.79 -44.39 -4.46
N LEU A 117 -1.29 -45.48 -5.04
CA LEU A 117 -0.05 -45.49 -5.83
C LEU A 117 -0.34 -45.90 -7.28
N THR A 118 0.35 -45.25 -8.22
CA THR A 118 0.44 -45.65 -9.62
C THR A 118 1.22 -46.97 -9.76
N PRO A 119 1.12 -47.68 -10.90
CA PRO A 119 1.91 -48.89 -11.16
C PRO A 119 3.44 -48.71 -11.03
N ASN A 120 3.92 -47.47 -11.11
CA ASN A 120 5.34 -47.11 -10.95
C ASN A 120 5.72 -46.71 -9.51
N GLY A 121 4.83 -46.92 -8.53
CA GLY A 121 5.10 -46.66 -7.11
C GLY A 121 5.06 -45.17 -6.69
N LYS A 122 4.59 -44.27 -7.56
CA LYS A 122 4.35 -42.85 -7.22
C LYS A 122 2.92 -42.63 -6.76
N VAL A 123 2.66 -41.66 -5.89
CA VAL A 123 1.29 -41.30 -5.44
C VAL A 123 0.39 -40.93 -6.63
N ASP A 124 -0.75 -41.62 -6.74
CA ASP A 124 -1.77 -41.34 -7.74
C ASP A 124 -2.75 -40.27 -7.22
N ARG A 125 -2.42 -39.00 -7.49
CA ARG A 125 -3.23 -37.85 -7.06
C ARG A 125 -4.63 -37.85 -7.68
N LYS A 126 -4.84 -38.50 -8.83
CA LYS A 126 -6.16 -38.58 -9.49
C LYS A 126 -7.08 -39.58 -8.79
N ALA A 127 -6.52 -40.56 -8.09
CA ALA A 127 -7.24 -41.57 -7.34
C ALA A 127 -7.54 -41.15 -5.88
N LEU A 128 -7.13 -39.95 -5.45
CA LEU A 128 -7.46 -39.44 -4.12
C LEU A 128 -8.99 -39.22 -4.00
N PRO A 129 -9.63 -39.61 -2.89
CA PRO A 129 -11.06 -39.43 -2.70
C PRO A 129 -11.41 -37.95 -2.56
N ALA A 130 -12.66 -37.58 -2.87
CA ALA A 130 -13.16 -36.25 -2.56
C ALA A 130 -13.32 -36.10 -1.03
N PRO A 131 -13.01 -34.92 -0.45
CA PRO A 131 -13.23 -34.67 0.97
C PRO A 131 -14.73 -34.70 1.28
N ASP A 132 -15.13 -35.40 2.35
CA ASP A 132 -16.51 -35.37 2.83
C ASP A 132 -16.79 -33.99 3.45
N LEU A 133 -17.47 -33.12 2.69
CA LEU A 133 -17.73 -31.73 3.04
C LEU A 133 -18.56 -31.57 4.33
N THR A 134 -19.25 -32.63 4.79
CA THR A 134 -19.97 -32.63 6.08
C THR A 134 -19.02 -32.72 7.27
N LEU A 135 -17.83 -33.30 7.09
CA LEU A 135 -16.75 -33.36 8.08
C LEU A 135 -15.76 -32.19 7.93
N VAL A 136 -15.69 -31.54 6.76
CA VAL A 136 -14.86 -30.34 6.52
C VAL A 136 -15.36 -29.11 7.28
N SER A 137 -16.64 -29.11 7.69
CA SER A 137 -17.23 -28.03 8.49
C SER A 137 -16.83 -28.04 9.98
N SER A 138 -16.00 -28.99 10.45
CA SER A 138 -15.57 -29.04 11.85
C SER A 138 -14.28 -28.25 12.12
N VAL A 139 -14.29 -26.98 11.73
CA VAL A 139 -13.72 -25.94 12.60
C VAL A 139 -14.92 -25.34 13.31
N ASN A 140 -14.79 -25.00 14.58
CA ASN A 140 -15.71 -24.12 15.29
C ASN A 140 -15.70 -22.70 14.66
N ILE A 141 -15.96 -22.57 13.35
CA ILE A 141 -16.44 -21.32 12.76
C ILE A 141 -17.86 -21.23 13.31
N LEU A 142 -17.98 -20.66 14.50
CA LEU A 142 -19.27 -20.34 15.06
C LEU A 142 -19.91 -19.38 14.04
N PRO A 143 -20.97 -19.81 13.34
CA PRO A 143 -21.58 -18.97 12.35
C PRO A 143 -22.26 -17.79 13.04
N PRO A 144 -22.43 -16.65 12.35
CA PRO A 144 -23.25 -15.57 12.89
C PRO A 144 -24.67 -16.09 13.15
N THR A 145 -25.15 -15.91 14.38
CA THR A 145 -26.46 -16.41 14.84
C THR A 145 -27.45 -15.28 15.07
N THR A 146 -26.99 -14.09 15.46
CA THR A 146 -27.85 -12.92 15.67
C THR A 146 -28.00 -12.09 14.40
N PRO A 147 -29.09 -11.31 14.24
CA PRO A 147 -29.24 -10.41 13.09
C PRO A 147 -28.09 -9.41 12.93
N ILE A 148 -27.53 -8.92 14.05
CA ILE A 148 -26.37 -8.01 14.05
C ILE A 148 -25.13 -8.75 13.58
N GLU A 149 -24.87 -9.94 14.10
CA GLU A 149 -23.74 -10.77 13.67
C GLU A 149 -23.82 -11.11 12.17
N ILE A 150 -25.00 -11.44 11.65
CA ILE A 150 -25.20 -11.80 10.22
C ILE A 150 -24.91 -10.59 9.32
N LEU A 151 -25.46 -9.43 9.65
CA LEU A 151 -25.21 -8.20 8.89
C LEU A 151 -23.74 -7.79 8.97
N LEU A 152 -23.12 -7.93 10.15
CA LEU A 152 -21.72 -7.58 10.36
C LEU A 152 -20.76 -8.54 9.64
N ALA A 153 -21.08 -9.84 9.63
CA ALA A 153 -20.37 -10.83 8.82
C ALA A 153 -20.43 -10.50 7.33
N GLY A 154 -21.61 -10.07 6.83
CA GLY A 154 -21.78 -9.61 5.46
C GLY A 154 -20.90 -8.40 5.11
N ILE A 155 -20.85 -7.39 6.00
CA ILE A 155 -19.95 -6.23 5.86
C ILE A 155 -18.50 -6.67 5.78
N TRP A 156 -18.05 -7.56 6.68
CA TRP A 156 -16.68 -8.04 6.68
C TRP A 156 -16.33 -8.85 5.44
N SER A 157 -17.23 -9.75 5.01
CA SER A 157 -17.06 -10.52 3.78
C SER A 157 -16.88 -9.61 2.56
N GLU A 158 -17.71 -8.57 2.43
CA GLU A 158 -17.60 -7.60 1.33
C GLU A 158 -16.30 -6.80 1.37
N VAL A 159 -15.90 -6.33 2.56
CA VAL A 159 -14.72 -5.48 2.71
C VAL A 159 -13.41 -6.26 2.60
N LEU A 160 -13.36 -7.47 3.17
CA LEU A 160 -12.16 -8.32 3.17
C LEU A 160 -12.07 -9.20 1.90
N GLY A 161 -13.16 -9.36 1.15
CA GLY A 161 -13.21 -10.23 -0.03
C GLY A 161 -13.09 -11.72 0.33
N ILE A 162 -13.68 -12.13 1.46
CA ILE A 162 -13.64 -13.52 1.95
C ILE A 162 -15.05 -14.06 2.21
N ASP A 163 -15.26 -15.33 1.87
CA ASP A 163 -16.52 -16.02 2.12
C ASP A 163 -16.55 -16.59 3.55
N ASN A 164 -17.72 -16.52 4.20
CA ASN A 164 -18.03 -17.13 5.51
C ASN A 164 -17.07 -16.72 6.65
N VAL A 165 -17.31 -15.56 7.25
CA VAL A 165 -16.59 -15.10 8.44
C VAL A 165 -17.23 -15.67 9.72
N GLY A 166 -16.44 -16.36 10.55
CA GLY A 166 -16.87 -16.87 11.86
C GLY A 166 -16.87 -15.79 12.94
N VAL A 167 -17.76 -15.91 13.93
CA VAL A 167 -18.00 -14.80 14.87
C VAL A 167 -16.83 -14.47 15.79
N GLU A 168 -15.96 -15.43 16.06
CA GLU A 168 -14.76 -15.29 16.90
C GLU A 168 -13.47 -15.03 16.09
N GLN A 169 -13.55 -14.98 14.76
CA GLN A 169 -12.38 -14.72 13.94
C GLN A 169 -11.95 -13.26 14.06
N ASN A 170 -10.65 -13.05 14.19
CA ASN A 170 -10.07 -11.73 14.34
C ASN A 170 -9.94 -11.02 12.98
N PHE A 171 -10.47 -9.79 12.88
CA PHE A 171 -10.42 -8.95 11.69
C PHE A 171 -9.03 -8.81 11.07
N PHE A 172 -8.01 -8.60 11.92
CA PHE A 172 -6.63 -8.36 11.48
C PHE A 172 -5.93 -9.66 11.05
N ASP A 173 -6.34 -10.80 11.60
CA ASP A 173 -5.83 -12.10 11.19
C ASP A 173 -6.34 -12.52 9.82
N LEU A 174 -7.54 -12.06 9.47
CA LEU A 174 -8.19 -12.21 8.17
C LEU A 174 -7.67 -11.25 7.10
N GLY A 175 -6.62 -10.48 7.39
CA GLY A 175 -6.01 -9.54 6.44
C GLY A 175 -6.53 -8.10 6.54
N GLY A 176 -7.37 -7.81 7.53
CA GLY A 176 -7.83 -6.45 7.83
C GLY A 176 -6.67 -5.51 8.19
N HIS A 177 -6.73 -4.27 7.68
CA HIS A 177 -5.81 -3.18 8.04
C HIS A 177 -6.59 -1.88 8.27
N SER A 178 -5.94 -0.81 8.73
CA SER A 178 -6.61 0.44 9.14
C SER A 178 -7.55 1.03 8.08
N LEU A 179 -7.22 0.90 6.80
CA LEU A 179 -8.06 1.37 5.70
C LEU A 179 -9.36 0.56 5.56
N LEU A 180 -9.25 -0.78 5.60
CA LEU A 180 -10.40 -1.68 5.60
C LEU A 180 -11.22 -1.53 6.88
N ALA A 181 -10.55 -1.30 8.01
CA ALA A 181 -11.20 -1.01 9.28
C ALA A 181 -12.07 0.25 9.19
N THR A 182 -11.55 1.35 8.63
CA THR A 182 -12.35 2.57 8.40
C THR A 182 -13.55 2.30 7.50
N ARG A 183 -13.40 1.49 6.44
CA ARG A 183 -14.50 1.08 5.56
C ARG A 183 -15.55 0.25 6.30
N VAL A 184 -15.13 -0.72 7.13
CA VAL A 184 -16.03 -1.49 8.01
C VAL A 184 -16.79 -0.56 8.94
N MET A 185 -16.12 0.37 9.62
CA MET A 185 -16.80 1.32 10.53
C MET A 185 -17.80 2.23 9.79
N SER A 186 -17.46 2.66 8.57
CA SER A 186 -18.33 3.43 7.68
C SER A 186 -19.60 2.64 7.29
N GLN A 187 -19.46 1.36 6.93
CA GLN A 187 -20.59 0.48 6.62
C GLN A 187 -21.42 0.15 7.87
N ILE A 188 -20.81 -0.08 9.04
CA ILE A 188 -21.52 -0.26 10.31
C ILE A 188 -22.38 0.96 10.61
N ARG A 189 -21.80 2.16 10.46
CA ARG A 189 -22.51 3.43 10.62
C ARG A 189 -23.72 3.53 9.69
N GLN A 190 -23.60 3.12 8.44
CA GLN A 190 -24.71 3.14 7.48
C GLN A 190 -25.80 2.11 7.82
N VAL A 191 -25.42 0.87 8.11
CA VAL A 191 -26.36 -0.25 8.29
C VAL A 191 -27.08 -0.17 9.63
N PHE A 192 -26.34 0.12 10.71
CA PHE A 192 -26.87 0.10 12.08
C PHE A 192 -27.21 1.49 12.63
N GLN A 193 -26.85 2.57 11.93
CA GLN A 193 -27.10 3.96 12.36
C GLN A 193 -26.48 4.30 13.74
N VAL A 194 -25.36 3.64 14.07
CA VAL A 194 -24.55 3.90 15.28
C VAL A 194 -23.15 4.38 14.91
N GLU A 195 -22.61 5.31 15.68
CA GLU A 195 -21.24 5.78 15.52
C GLU A 195 -20.36 5.15 16.60
N LEU A 196 -19.54 4.19 16.17
CA LEU A 196 -18.56 3.53 17.01
C LEU A 196 -17.18 4.09 16.68
N PRO A 197 -16.36 4.46 17.67
CA PRO A 197 -15.01 4.91 17.39
C PRO A 197 -14.16 3.75 16.89
N LEU A 198 -13.23 4.01 15.97
CA LEU A 198 -12.37 2.98 15.35
C LEU A 198 -11.64 2.08 16.37
N ARG A 199 -11.31 2.63 17.55
CA ARG A 199 -10.72 1.88 18.67
C ARG A 199 -11.55 0.66 19.09
N CYS A 200 -12.87 0.68 18.96
CA CYS A 200 -13.74 -0.44 19.32
C CYS A 200 -13.39 -1.70 18.52
N LEU A 201 -13.12 -1.57 17.22
CA LEU A 201 -12.68 -2.71 16.40
C LEU A 201 -11.29 -3.24 16.82
N PHE A 202 -10.40 -2.38 17.33
CA PHE A 202 -9.10 -2.81 17.84
C PHE A 202 -9.18 -3.48 19.21
N GLU A 203 -10.12 -3.05 20.05
CA GLU A 203 -10.36 -3.62 21.39
C GLU A 203 -11.17 -4.91 21.31
N LYS A 204 -12.13 -4.98 20.38
CA LYS A 204 -13.01 -6.12 20.11
C LYS A 204 -12.96 -6.49 18.63
N PRO A 205 -11.86 -7.14 18.18
CA PRO A 205 -11.59 -7.39 16.77
C PRO A 205 -12.33 -8.60 16.20
N THR A 206 -13.44 -9.01 16.80
CA THR A 206 -14.27 -10.16 16.36
C THR A 206 -15.68 -9.68 16.08
N ILE A 207 -16.43 -10.40 15.24
CA ILE A 207 -17.84 -10.07 14.97
C ILE A 207 -18.65 -10.13 16.27
N ALA A 208 -18.46 -11.14 17.11
CA ALA A 208 -19.15 -11.26 18.40
C ALA A 208 -18.86 -10.05 19.32
N GLY A 209 -17.58 -9.67 19.42
CA GLY A 209 -17.18 -8.53 20.25
C GLY A 209 -17.75 -7.21 19.75
N LEU A 210 -17.73 -6.98 18.44
CA LEU A 210 -18.23 -5.73 17.85
C LEU A 210 -19.77 -5.69 17.80
N ALA A 211 -20.44 -6.83 17.62
CA ALA A 211 -21.89 -6.92 17.73
C ALA A 211 -22.37 -6.47 19.12
N GLN A 212 -21.66 -6.84 20.19
CA GLN A 212 -21.97 -6.38 21.54
C GLN A 212 -21.86 -4.84 21.70
N GLU A 213 -20.89 -4.20 21.05
CA GLU A 213 -20.75 -2.74 21.06
C GLU A 213 -21.90 -2.06 20.31
N ILE A 214 -22.29 -2.63 19.16
CA ILE A 214 -23.44 -2.16 18.38
C ILE A 214 -24.72 -2.26 19.23
N GLU A 215 -24.97 -3.41 19.86
CA GLU A 215 -26.11 -3.60 20.76
C GLU A 215 -26.12 -2.60 21.91
N THR A 216 -24.96 -2.37 22.53
CA THR A 216 -24.82 -1.40 23.63
C THR A 216 -25.13 0.02 23.15
N ALA A 217 -24.59 0.43 21.99
CA ALA A 217 -24.84 1.75 21.41
C ALA A 217 -26.32 1.95 21.05
N LEU A 218 -26.97 0.93 20.46
CA LEU A 218 -28.40 0.94 20.16
C LEU A 218 -29.26 1.07 21.44
N ASN A 219 -28.92 0.32 22.48
CA ASN A 219 -29.64 0.36 23.76
C ASN A 219 -29.49 1.69 24.51
N LEU A 220 -28.32 2.34 24.39
CA LEU A 220 -28.06 3.66 24.98
C LEU A 220 -28.70 4.81 24.19
N GLY A 221 -29.32 4.54 23.04
CA GLY A 221 -29.90 5.58 22.19
C GLY A 221 -28.85 6.53 21.61
N LEU A 222 -27.59 6.08 21.48
CA LEU A 222 -26.49 6.81 20.83
C LEU A 222 -26.63 6.76 19.30
N GLY A 223 -27.86 6.97 18.81
CA GLY A 223 -28.15 7.11 17.39
C GLY A 223 -27.47 8.35 16.85
N ILE A 224 -26.94 8.24 15.64
CA ILE A 224 -26.19 9.32 14.98
C ILE A 224 -27.09 10.54 14.79
N GLU A 225 -26.64 11.71 15.24
CA GLU A 225 -27.18 12.98 14.75
C GLU A 225 -26.85 13.09 13.26
N LYS A 226 -27.85 12.89 12.41
CA LYS A 226 -27.74 12.79 10.95
C LYS A 226 -27.20 14.10 10.34
N THR A 227 -25.89 14.29 10.29
CA THR A 227 -25.29 15.20 9.31
C THR A 227 -24.99 14.43 8.04
N LYS A 228 -26.07 14.13 7.29
CA LYS A 228 -26.01 13.62 5.91
C LYS A 228 -25.37 14.69 5.02
N ILE A 229 -24.62 14.28 4.00
CA ILE A 229 -24.15 15.19 2.95
C ILE A 229 -25.34 15.45 2.01
N GLU A 230 -25.81 16.70 1.97
CA GLU A 230 -26.92 17.11 1.12
C GLU A 230 -26.43 17.66 -0.22
N LEU A 231 -27.26 17.49 -1.26
CA LEU A 231 -27.01 18.09 -2.56
C LEU A 231 -27.15 19.61 -2.49
N VAL A 232 -26.21 20.32 -3.09
CA VAL A 232 -26.16 21.78 -3.11
C VAL A 232 -26.47 22.30 -4.51
N GLU A 233 -27.23 23.39 -4.61
CA GLU A 233 -27.47 24.01 -5.92
C GLU A 233 -26.16 24.56 -6.53
N ARG A 234 -25.89 24.20 -7.79
CA ARG A 234 -24.68 24.62 -8.53
C ARG A 234 -24.69 26.11 -8.93
N SER A 235 -25.80 26.80 -8.71
CA SER A 235 -25.96 28.25 -8.89
C SER A 235 -25.29 29.05 -7.76
N HIS A 236 -25.06 28.44 -6.59
CA HIS A 236 -24.43 29.10 -5.45
C HIS A 236 -22.91 29.22 -5.63
N GLN A 237 -22.30 30.13 -4.87
CA GLN A 237 -20.85 30.16 -4.73
C GLN A 237 -20.41 28.95 -3.89
N LEU A 238 -19.78 27.98 -4.55
CA LEU A 238 -19.36 26.73 -3.93
C LEU A 238 -17.96 26.94 -3.31
N PRO A 239 -17.80 26.82 -1.98
CA PRO A 239 -16.49 26.96 -1.35
C PRO A 239 -15.58 25.78 -1.72
N LEU A 240 -14.27 25.99 -1.65
CA LEU A 240 -13.30 24.90 -1.68
C LEU A 240 -13.38 24.12 -0.36
N SER A 241 -13.09 22.81 -0.42
CA SER A 241 -12.76 22.06 0.80
C SER A 241 -11.51 22.67 1.47
N PHE A 242 -11.25 22.35 2.74
CA PHE A 242 -10.05 22.89 3.40
C PHE A 242 -8.77 22.46 2.68
N ALA A 243 -8.71 21.22 2.23
CA ALA A 243 -7.58 20.66 1.49
C ALA A 243 -7.39 21.32 0.12
N GLN A 244 -8.48 21.56 -0.63
CA GLN A 244 -8.40 22.32 -1.88
C GLN A 244 -7.95 23.77 -1.65
N GLN A 245 -8.47 24.44 -0.61
CA GLN A 245 -8.10 25.82 -0.30
C GLN A 245 -6.58 25.96 -0.06
N ARG A 246 -5.95 24.94 0.52
CA ARG A 246 -4.50 24.91 0.66
C ARG A 246 -3.77 24.87 -0.67
N LEU A 247 -4.12 23.92 -1.52
CA LEU A 247 -3.46 23.77 -2.81
C LEU A 247 -3.66 25.02 -3.67
N TRP A 248 -4.85 25.62 -3.62
CA TRP A 248 -5.09 26.92 -4.20
C TRP A 248 -4.16 28.00 -3.63
N PHE A 249 -4.03 28.12 -2.29
CA PHE A 249 -3.12 29.09 -1.69
C PHE A 249 -1.65 28.88 -2.11
N LEU A 250 -1.18 27.63 -2.18
CA LEU A 250 0.18 27.31 -2.60
C LEU A 250 0.42 27.63 -4.07
N ASP A 251 -0.56 27.34 -4.92
CA ASP A 251 -0.56 27.71 -6.33
C ASP A 251 -0.49 29.24 -6.51
N GLN A 252 -1.27 30.01 -5.73
CA GLN A 252 -1.22 31.48 -5.78
C GLN A 252 0.12 32.08 -5.30
N LEU A 253 0.90 31.34 -4.50
CA LEU A 253 2.26 31.74 -4.13
C LEU A 253 3.29 31.38 -5.22
N HIS A 254 3.08 30.26 -5.92
CA HIS A 254 4.00 29.69 -6.90
C HIS A 254 3.25 29.09 -8.10
N SER A 255 2.67 29.93 -8.95
CA SER A 255 1.77 29.53 -10.04
C SER A 255 2.43 28.67 -11.13
N ASP A 256 3.75 28.70 -11.22
CA ASP A 256 4.51 27.96 -12.23
C ASP A 256 4.98 26.57 -11.73
N SER A 257 4.45 26.11 -10.58
CA SER A 257 4.87 24.85 -9.96
C SER A 257 4.07 23.65 -10.45
N SER A 258 4.76 22.60 -10.86
CA SER A 258 4.19 21.28 -11.20
C SER A 258 4.28 20.26 -10.06
N ILE A 259 4.63 20.70 -8.84
CA ILE A 259 4.90 19.83 -7.69
C ILE A 259 3.68 19.02 -7.20
N TYR A 260 2.47 19.41 -7.64
CA TYR A 260 1.21 18.74 -7.35
C TYR A 260 0.61 18.04 -8.59
N ASN A 261 1.39 17.85 -9.64
CA ASN A 261 1.01 16.95 -10.73
C ASN A 261 1.10 15.49 -10.27
N ILE A 262 0.16 14.67 -10.72
CA ILE A 262 0.12 13.22 -10.54
C ILE A 262 0.25 12.58 -11.93
N PRO A 263 1.48 12.44 -12.45
CA PRO A 263 1.73 11.81 -13.74
C PRO A 263 1.67 10.29 -13.62
N THR A 264 1.06 9.63 -14.60
CA THR A 264 0.96 8.18 -14.73
C THR A 264 1.17 7.81 -16.19
N ALA A 265 1.91 6.73 -16.45
CA ALA A 265 2.11 6.20 -17.79
C ALA A 265 1.86 4.69 -17.83
N VAL A 266 1.15 4.24 -18.85
CA VAL A 266 0.76 2.83 -19.02
C VAL A 266 1.02 2.41 -20.45
N ASN A 267 1.74 1.30 -20.64
CA ASN A 267 1.86 0.65 -21.94
C ASN A 267 0.61 -0.18 -22.20
N LEU A 268 0.08 -0.08 -23.42
CA LEU A 268 -1.02 -0.88 -23.93
C LEU A 268 -0.53 -1.69 -25.14
N SER A 269 -0.58 -3.01 -25.03
CA SER A 269 -0.23 -3.94 -26.12
C SER A 269 -1.48 -4.72 -26.54
N GLY A 270 -1.88 -4.60 -27.81
CA GLY A 270 -3.03 -5.28 -28.39
C GLY A 270 -3.93 -4.39 -29.25
N SER A 271 -5.18 -4.83 -29.46
CA SER A 271 -6.13 -4.15 -30.36
C SER A 271 -6.90 -3.05 -29.63
N LEU A 272 -6.33 -1.84 -29.61
CA LEU A 272 -6.94 -0.69 -28.96
C LEU A 272 -8.07 -0.07 -29.79
N ASN A 273 -9.28 -0.03 -29.23
CA ASN A 273 -10.37 0.79 -29.77
C ASN A 273 -10.26 2.23 -29.24
N ILE A 274 -9.59 3.09 -30.01
CA ILE A 274 -9.32 4.48 -29.63
C ILE A 274 -10.62 5.28 -29.41
N ALA A 275 -11.67 5.01 -30.18
CA ALA A 275 -12.95 5.70 -30.04
C ALA A 275 -13.62 5.36 -28.70
N ALA A 276 -13.67 4.06 -28.35
CA ALA A 276 -14.19 3.61 -27.06
C ALA A 276 -13.36 4.13 -25.88
N LEU A 277 -12.03 4.20 -26.01
CA LEU A 277 -11.16 4.79 -25.00
C LEU A 277 -11.50 6.28 -24.77
N LYS A 278 -11.59 7.06 -25.84
CA LYS A 278 -11.98 8.47 -25.78
C LYS A 278 -13.36 8.66 -25.14
N GLN A 279 -14.32 7.83 -25.53
CA GLN A 279 -15.67 7.88 -24.96
C GLN A 279 -15.68 7.54 -23.47
N SER A 280 -14.88 6.56 -23.05
CA SER A 280 -14.72 6.17 -21.64
C SER A 280 -14.24 7.34 -20.77
N PHE A 281 -13.16 8.00 -21.18
CA PHE A 281 -12.66 9.17 -20.43
C PHE A 281 -13.65 10.33 -20.39
N ASN A 282 -14.34 10.60 -21.51
CA ASN A 282 -15.34 11.68 -21.55
C ASN A 282 -16.53 11.38 -20.63
N GLU A 283 -16.98 10.13 -20.56
CA GLU A 283 -18.04 9.72 -19.64
C GLU A 283 -17.60 9.87 -18.17
N ILE A 284 -16.38 9.48 -17.82
CA ILE A 284 -15.82 9.67 -16.47
C ILE A 284 -15.75 11.17 -16.12
N VAL A 285 -15.27 12.01 -17.04
CA VAL A 285 -15.23 13.47 -16.86
C VAL A 285 -16.63 14.06 -16.69
N GLN A 286 -17.63 13.56 -17.41
CA GLN A 286 -19.00 14.02 -17.29
C GLN A 286 -19.60 13.63 -15.92
N ARG A 287 -19.35 12.38 -15.51
CA ARG A 287 -19.84 11.76 -14.29
C ARG A 287 -19.29 12.40 -13.01
N HIS A 288 -18.00 12.78 -13.01
CA HIS A 288 -17.32 13.37 -11.85
C HIS A 288 -17.10 14.86 -12.03
N GLU A 289 -17.85 15.69 -11.31
CA GLU A 289 -17.76 17.16 -11.41
C GLU A 289 -16.35 17.69 -11.15
N ALA A 290 -15.59 17.05 -10.25
CA ALA A 290 -14.22 17.42 -9.91
C ALA A 290 -13.30 17.50 -11.15
N LEU A 291 -13.47 16.62 -12.14
CA LEU A 291 -12.66 16.58 -13.36
C LEU A 291 -12.97 17.72 -14.34
N ARG A 292 -14.11 18.38 -14.16
CA ARG A 292 -14.58 19.53 -14.95
C ARG A 292 -14.74 20.80 -14.10
N THR A 293 -13.98 20.88 -13.01
CA THR A 293 -13.94 22.01 -12.08
C THR A 293 -12.66 22.82 -12.25
N SER A 294 -12.78 24.14 -12.26
CA SER A 294 -11.68 25.08 -12.05
C SER A 294 -11.94 25.97 -10.84
N PHE A 295 -10.97 26.79 -10.46
CA PHE A 295 -10.98 27.56 -9.22
C PHE A 295 -10.78 29.05 -9.51
N LYS A 296 -11.52 29.90 -8.80
CA LYS A 296 -11.42 31.36 -8.94
C LYS A 296 -11.60 32.03 -7.59
N THR A 297 -11.13 33.26 -7.47
CA THR A 297 -11.40 34.10 -6.29
C THR A 297 -12.54 35.06 -6.61
N VAL A 298 -13.58 35.05 -5.79
CA VAL A 298 -14.69 36.03 -5.81
C VAL A 298 -14.78 36.67 -4.43
N ASP A 299 -14.79 38.00 -4.37
CA ASP A 299 -14.82 38.77 -3.12
C ASP A 299 -13.74 38.34 -2.09
N GLY A 300 -12.55 37.99 -2.59
CA GLY A 300 -11.42 37.55 -1.77
C GLY A 300 -11.51 36.11 -1.25
N GLN A 301 -12.57 35.36 -1.62
CA GLN A 301 -12.73 33.95 -1.25
C GLN A 301 -12.58 33.04 -2.47
N PRO A 302 -11.81 31.95 -2.37
CA PRO A 302 -11.73 30.98 -3.45
C PRO A 302 -13.04 30.17 -3.53
N ILE A 303 -13.51 29.97 -4.75
CA ILE A 303 -14.70 29.19 -5.09
C ILE A 303 -14.40 28.14 -6.17
N GLN A 304 -15.20 27.08 -6.19
CA GLN A 304 -15.23 26.07 -7.23
C GLN A 304 -16.15 26.54 -8.37
N VAL A 305 -15.68 26.41 -9.61
CA VAL A 305 -16.44 26.72 -10.82
C VAL A 305 -16.55 25.45 -11.65
N ILE A 306 -17.75 24.86 -11.66
CA ILE A 306 -18.02 23.59 -12.32
C ILE A 306 -18.55 23.86 -13.72
N THR A 307 -17.85 23.38 -14.75
CA THR A 307 -18.31 23.47 -16.13
C THR A 307 -19.39 22.40 -16.38
N PRO A 308 -20.61 22.74 -16.85
CA PRO A 308 -21.71 21.77 -16.97
C PRO A 308 -21.40 20.54 -17.83
N THR A 309 -20.69 20.76 -18.93
CA THR A 309 -20.25 19.71 -19.86
C THR A 309 -18.84 20.03 -20.34
N LEU A 310 -17.97 19.02 -20.40
CA LEU A 310 -16.61 19.17 -20.91
C LEU A 310 -16.24 17.96 -21.75
N ASN A 311 -15.79 18.22 -22.98
CA ASN A 311 -15.20 17.19 -23.84
C ASN A 311 -13.68 17.21 -23.69
N LEU A 312 -13.12 16.15 -23.13
CA LEU A 312 -11.69 15.97 -22.96
C LEU A 312 -11.03 15.69 -24.32
N SER A 313 -10.05 16.52 -24.67
CA SER A 313 -9.18 16.27 -25.82
C SER A 313 -8.14 15.21 -25.46
N ILE A 314 -8.03 14.18 -26.31
CA ILE A 314 -7.01 13.13 -26.20
C ILE A 314 -6.20 13.12 -27.49
N PRO A 315 -5.12 13.92 -27.59
CA PRO A 315 -4.24 13.92 -28.74
C PRO A 315 -3.57 12.55 -28.93
N ILE A 316 -3.30 12.23 -30.19
CA ILE A 316 -2.56 11.02 -30.59
C ILE A 316 -1.25 11.50 -31.20
N ILE A 317 -0.14 11.07 -30.61
CA ILE A 317 1.21 11.30 -31.13
C ILE A 317 1.65 10.00 -31.79
N ASP A 318 1.75 10.02 -33.12
CA ASP A 318 2.18 8.86 -33.90
C ASP A 318 3.70 8.85 -34.05
N LEU A 319 4.34 7.85 -33.45
CA LEU A 319 5.77 7.59 -33.55
C LEU A 319 6.05 6.29 -34.33
N SER A 320 5.04 5.73 -35.01
CA SER A 320 5.14 4.41 -35.64
C SER A 320 6.09 4.35 -36.83
N GLU A 321 6.39 5.49 -37.44
CA GLU A 321 7.38 5.64 -38.51
C GLU A 321 8.79 6.01 -38.01
N CYS A 322 8.96 6.25 -36.70
CA CYS A 322 10.26 6.60 -36.10
C CYS A 322 11.10 5.35 -35.81
N SER A 323 12.43 5.51 -35.77
CA SER A 323 13.31 4.44 -35.27
C SER A 323 13.11 4.21 -33.77
N LEU A 324 13.41 3.01 -33.26
CA LEU A 324 13.28 2.68 -31.83
C LEU A 324 14.01 3.68 -30.92
N LEU A 325 15.20 4.15 -31.33
CA LEU A 325 15.96 5.13 -30.55
C LEU A 325 15.29 6.50 -30.52
N GLU A 326 14.62 6.91 -31.60
CA GLU A 326 13.86 8.16 -31.65
C GLU A 326 12.58 8.04 -30.82
N GLN A 327 11.88 6.90 -30.91
CA GLN A 327 10.72 6.59 -30.07
C GLN A 327 11.08 6.70 -28.59
N GLU A 328 12.12 6.01 -28.12
CA GLU A 328 12.55 6.05 -26.72
C GLU A 328 12.87 7.48 -26.25
N LYS A 329 13.59 8.25 -27.06
CA LYS A 329 13.92 9.65 -26.73
C LYS A 329 12.68 10.51 -26.61
N GLU A 330 11.75 10.37 -27.56
CA GLU A 330 10.55 11.18 -27.60
C GLU A 330 9.56 10.80 -26.49
N ILE A 331 9.41 9.51 -26.18
CA ILE A 331 8.62 9.04 -25.03
C ILE A 331 9.15 9.65 -23.73
N ARG A 332 10.47 9.60 -23.50
CA ARG A 332 11.08 10.22 -22.30
C ARG A 332 10.86 11.73 -22.28
N ARG A 333 10.97 12.41 -23.42
CA ARG A 333 10.72 13.85 -23.54
C ARG A 333 9.27 14.19 -23.19
N LEU A 334 8.30 13.43 -23.72
CA LEU A 334 6.87 13.61 -23.46
C LEU A 334 6.51 13.32 -22.01
N ALA A 335 6.98 12.20 -21.45
CA ALA A 335 6.75 11.85 -20.05
C ALA A 335 7.33 12.92 -19.10
N LYS A 336 8.54 13.42 -19.39
CA LYS A 336 9.15 14.52 -18.64
C LYS A 336 8.35 15.82 -18.76
N GLN A 337 7.86 16.15 -19.96
CA GLN A 337 7.02 17.32 -20.17
C GLN A 337 5.74 17.25 -19.34
N GLU A 338 5.10 16.08 -19.24
CA GLU A 338 3.90 15.88 -18.42
C GLU A 338 4.16 16.09 -16.91
N VAL A 339 5.33 15.67 -16.43
CA VAL A 339 5.78 15.92 -15.05
C VAL A 339 5.98 17.42 -14.83
N GLU A 340 6.68 18.10 -15.74
CA GLU A 340 7.17 19.47 -15.53
C GLU A 340 6.13 20.56 -15.85
N GLN A 341 5.17 20.29 -16.74
CA GLN A 341 4.19 21.27 -17.20
C GLN A 341 3.14 21.58 -16.12
N PRO A 342 3.10 22.80 -15.55
CA PRO A 342 2.12 23.16 -14.54
C PRO A 342 0.69 23.17 -15.11
N PHE A 343 -0.30 23.10 -14.23
CA PHE A 343 -1.70 23.35 -14.56
C PHE A 343 -2.06 24.78 -14.15
N ASP A 344 -2.81 25.49 -14.98
CA ASP A 344 -3.50 26.71 -14.54
C ASP A 344 -4.80 26.31 -13.84
N LEU A 345 -4.85 26.46 -12.52
CA LEU A 345 -6.00 26.07 -11.71
C LEU A 345 -7.28 26.88 -12.02
N THR A 346 -7.16 28.00 -12.73
CA THR A 346 -8.30 28.81 -13.18
C THR A 346 -8.96 28.27 -14.45
N GLN A 347 -8.28 27.37 -15.16
CA GLN A 347 -8.72 26.77 -16.41
C GLN A 347 -9.03 25.29 -16.23
N CYS A 348 -9.98 24.82 -17.04
CA CYS A 348 -10.44 23.45 -17.04
C CYS A 348 -10.12 22.81 -18.40
N PRO A 349 -9.77 21.51 -18.49
CA PRO A 349 -9.66 20.52 -17.42
C PRO A 349 -8.31 20.50 -16.69
N LEU A 350 -8.33 20.06 -15.42
CA LEU A 350 -7.14 19.78 -14.61
C LEU A 350 -6.70 18.31 -14.73
N LEU A 351 -6.87 17.78 -15.95
CA LEU A 351 -6.56 16.43 -16.40
C LEU A 351 -6.05 16.54 -17.83
N ARG A 352 -4.92 15.89 -18.13
CA ARG A 352 -4.38 15.72 -19.48
C ARG A 352 -4.24 14.22 -19.77
N VAL A 353 -4.61 13.82 -20.98
CA VAL A 353 -4.43 12.45 -21.47
C VAL A 353 -3.87 12.52 -22.88
N THR A 354 -2.74 11.88 -23.12
CA THR A 354 -2.11 11.78 -24.44
C THR A 354 -1.89 10.31 -24.78
N LEU A 355 -2.28 9.92 -25.99
CA LEU A 355 -2.01 8.59 -26.52
C LEU A 355 -0.78 8.67 -27.43
N VAL A 356 0.26 7.91 -27.15
CA VAL A 356 1.45 7.78 -28.00
C VAL A 356 1.35 6.44 -28.72
N GLN A 357 1.33 6.44 -30.04
CA GLN A 357 1.30 5.24 -30.86
C GLN A 357 2.73 4.86 -31.27
N LEU A 358 3.19 3.69 -30.84
CA LEU A 358 4.53 3.18 -31.17
C LEU A 358 4.49 2.25 -32.38
N HIS A 359 3.44 1.43 -32.49
CA HIS A 359 3.15 0.56 -33.63
C HIS A 359 1.64 0.35 -33.74
N ALA A 360 1.18 -0.49 -34.69
CA ALA A 360 -0.25 -0.76 -34.90
C ALA A 360 -0.98 -1.28 -33.65
N GLN A 361 -0.28 -2.00 -32.77
CA GLN A 361 -0.82 -2.62 -31.55
C GLN A 361 -0.05 -2.24 -30.29
N GLU A 362 0.83 -1.24 -30.35
CA GLU A 362 1.65 -0.82 -29.20
C GLU A 362 1.43 0.67 -28.96
N TYR A 363 0.95 1.00 -27.77
CA TYR A 363 0.63 2.37 -27.37
C TYR A 363 1.15 2.66 -25.97
N ILE A 364 1.34 3.94 -25.67
CA ILE A 364 1.53 4.45 -24.30
C ILE A 364 0.44 5.47 -24.03
N VAL A 365 -0.26 5.33 -22.91
CA VAL A 365 -1.14 6.37 -22.38
C VAL A 365 -0.37 7.16 -21.35
N LEU A 366 -0.17 8.45 -21.60
CA LEU A 366 0.29 9.41 -20.62
C LEU A 366 -0.93 10.10 -20.02
N LEU A 367 -1.11 10.01 -18.72
CA LEU A 367 -2.21 10.62 -17.98
C LEU A 367 -1.64 11.44 -16.83
N THR A 368 -2.02 12.71 -16.76
CA THR A 368 -1.60 13.61 -15.67
C THR A 368 -2.81 14.32 -15.09
N MET A 369 -2.95 14.26 -13.77
CA MET A 369 -4.00 14.97 -13.03
C MET A 369 -3.38 15.95 -12.03
N HIS A 370 -4.06 17.04 -11.73
CA HIS A 370 -3.66 17.90 -10.62
C HIS A 370 -4.23 17.40 -9.28
N HIS A 371 -3.41 17.41 -8.22
CA HIS A 371 -3.81 16.89 -6.90
C HIS A 371 -5.02 17.60 -6.27
N ILE A 372 -5.39 18.79 -6.73
CA ILE A 372 -6.56 19.53 -6.23
C ILE A 372 -7.92 18.92 -6.65
N VAL A 373 -7.93 18.10 -7.71
CA VAL A 373 -9.13 17.42 -8.21
C VAL A 373 -9.07 15.90 -8.02
N SER A 374 -7.98 15.37 -7.49
CA SER A 374 -7.78 13.93 -7.36
C SER A 374 -6.74 13.54 -6.30
N ASP A 375 -6.82 12.30 -5.86
CA ASP A 375 -5.85 11.65 -4.98
C ASP A 375 -5.57 10.20 -5.41
N ALA A 376 -4.71 9.48 -4.69
CA ALA A 376 -4.38 8.09 -4.99
C ALA A 376 -5.61 7.17 -5.03
N TRP A 377 -6.61 7.42 -4.17
CA TRP A 377 -7.88 6.67 -4.18
C TRP A 377 -8.70 6.98 -5.43
N SER A 378 -8.73 8.25 -5.86
CA SER A 378 -9.39 8.67 -7.11
C SER A 378 -8.80 7.98 -8.34
N MET A 379 -7.50 7.68 -8.34
CA MET A 379 -6.88 6.89 -9.41
C MET A 379 -7.44 5.47 -9.48
N GLY A 380 -7.71 4.84 -8.33
CA GLY A 380 -8.37 3.53 -8.28
C GLY A 380 -9.77 3.55 -8.87
N ILE A 381 -10.56 4.59 -8.55
CA ILE A 381 -11.91 4.81 -9.11
C ILE A 381 -11.84 5.02 -10.63
N LEU A 382 -10.90 5.86 -11.10
CA LEU A 382 -10.71 6.09 -12.53
C LEU A 382 -10.40 4.79 -13.28
N VAL A 383 -9.56 3.93 -12.70
CA VAL A 383 -9.24 2.61 -13.26
C VAL A 383 -10.46 1.68 -13.26
N GLU A 384 -11.21 1.60 -12.16
CA GLU A 384 -12.42 0.78 -12.04
C GLU A 384 -13.48 1.19 -13.07
N GLU A 385 -13.76 2.49 -13.19
CA GLU A 385 -14.74 3.00 -14.14
C GLU A 385 -14.28 2.83 -15.58
N LEU A 386 -12.98 2.99 -15.87
CA LEU A 386 -12.42 2.71 -17.19
C LEU A 386 -12.59 1.23 -17.57
N ALA A 387 -12.36 0.31 -16.63
CA ALA A 387 -12.54 -1.12 -16.83
C ALA A 387 -14.01 -1.48 -17.10
N ALA A 388 -14.97 -0.74 -16.55
CA ALA A 388 -16.39 -0.95 -16.80
C ALA A 388 -16.85 -0.33 -18.13
N LEU A 389 -16.39 0.89 -18.45
CA LEU A 389 -16.88 1.68 -19.57
C LEU A 389 -16.29 1.25 -20.92
N TYR A 390 -14.98 0.97 -20.98
CA TYR A 390 -14.32 0.64 -22.24
C TYR A 390 -14.92 -0.61 -22.93
N PRO A 391 -15.13 -1.75 -22.24
CA PRO A 391 -15.80 -2.91 -22.84
C PRO A 391 -17.24 -2.62 -23.30
N ALA A 392 -17.97 -1.80 -22.52
CA ALA A 392 -19.34 -1.43 -22.86
C ALA A 392 -19.37 -0.62 -24.16
N PHE A 393 -18.49 0.37 -24.32
CA PHE A 393 -18.39 1.16 -25.55
C PHE A 393 -17.83 0.39 -26.73
N CYS A 394 -16.89 -0.55 -26.53
CA CYS A 394 -16.43 -1.45 -27.58
C CYS A 394 -17.57 -2.31 -28.17
N THR A 395 -18.57 -2.66 -27.35
CA THR A 395 -19.68 -3.55 -27.74
C THR A 395 -21.01 -2.81 -27.97
N GLY A 396 -21.04 -1.48 -27.85
CA GLY A 396 -22.26 -0.68 -27.99
C GLY A 396 -23.31 -0.93 -26.90
N LYS A 397 -22.90 -1.43 -25.73
CA LYS A 397 -23.77 -1.67 -24.57
C LYS A 397 -24.08 -0.35 -23.82
N PRO A 398 -25.19 -0.29 -23.06
CA PRO A 398 -25.52 0.88 -22.24
C PRO A 398 -24.49 1.10 -21.12
N LEU A 399 -24.51 2.32 -20.56
CA LEU A 399 -23.68 2.73 -19.43
C LEU A 399 -23.91 1.80 -18.21
N PRO A 400 -22.88 1.12 -17.70
CA PRO A 400 -23.04 0.20 -16.57
C PRO A 400 -23.00 0.90 -15.19
N LEU A 401 -22.75 2.20 -15.14
CA LEU A 401 -22.49 2.94 -13.90
C LEU A 401 -23.74 3.69 -13.42
N ALA A 402 -24.19 3.40 -12.20
CA ALA A 402 -25.30 4.11 -11.56
C ALA A 402 -24.92 5.56 -11.19
N GLU A 403 -25.85 6.51 -11.22
CA GLU A 403 -25.58 7.90 -10.85
C GLU A 403 -25.00 8.04 -9.43
N LEU A 404 -24.10 9.03 -9.26
CA LEU A 404 -23.49 9.32 -7.96
C LEU A 404 -24.51 10.08 -7.08
N PRO A 405 -24.71 9.68 -5.81
CA PRO A 405 -25.72 10.30 -4.95
C PRO A 405 -25.36 11.73 -4.50
N ILE A 406 -24.08 12.06 -4.53
CA ILE A 406 -23.49 13.37 -4.24
C ILE A 406 -22.26 13.59 -5.13
N GLN A 407 -21.72 14.80 -5.15
CA GLN A 407 -20.47 15.15 -5.82
C GLN A 407 -19.50 15.81 -4.83
N TYR A 408 -18.25 16.03 -5.27
CA TYR A 408 -17.21 16.60 -4.41
C TYR A 408 -17.59 17.98 -3.84
N ALA A 409 -18.29 18.82 -4.61
CA ALA A 409 -18.73 20.14 -4.15
C ALA A 409 -19.71 20.06 -2.97
N ASP A 410 -20.57 19.03 -2.94
CA ASP A 410 -21.51 18.79 -1.84
C ASP A 410 -20.75 18.44 -0.56
N PHE A 411 -19.73 17.58 -0.68
CA PHE A 411 -18.81 17.27 0.41
C PHE A 411 -18.07 18.52 0.92
N ALA A 412 -17.58 19.37 0.02
CA ALA A 412 -16.85 20.59 0.41
C ALA A 412 -17.74 21.55 1.22
N VAL A 413 -19.00 21.74 0.80
CA VAL A 413 -19.97 22.55 1.54
C VAL A 413 -20.29 21.93 2.90
N TRP A 414 -20.59 20.63 2.92
CA TRP A 414 -20.86 19.90 4.16
C TRP A 414 -19.69 19.98 5.14
N GLN A 415 -18.45 19.77 4.68
CA GLN A 415 -17.25 19.81 5.51
C GLN A 415 -17.08 21.18 6.18
N ARG A 416 -17.36 22.27 5.44
CA ARG A 416 -17.29 23.64 5.97
C ARG A 416 -18.34 23.91 7.04
N GLN A 417 -19.53 23.31 6.92
CA GLN A 417 -20.62 23.50 7.88
C GLN A 417 -20.44 22.64 9.13
N TRP A 418 -20.03 21.38 8.94
CA TRP A 418 -19.86 20.41 10.01
C TRP A 418 -18.65 20.72 10.91
N LEU A 419 -17.51 21.09 10.31
CA LEU A 419 -16.29 21.37 11.07
C LEU A 419 -16.27 22.82 11.62
N GLN A 420 -17.19 23.10 12.54
CA GLN A 420 -17.30 24.38 13.22
C GLN A 420 -17.53 24.20 14.72
N LYS A 421 -17.35 25.28 15.49
CA LYS A 421 -17.66 25.36 16.93
C LYS A 421 -17.06 24.17 17.71
N ASP A 422 -17.89 23.43 18.43
CA ASP A 422 -17.47 22.38 19.37
C ASP A 422 -16.75 21.21 18.67
N VAL A 423 -17.15 20.86 17.44
CA VAL A 423 -16.48 19.80 16.66
C VAL A 423 -15.06 20.23 16.33
N LEU A 424 -14.88 21.45 15.81
CA LEU A 424 -13.57 21.99 15.50
C LEU A 424 -12.71 22.12 16.76
N GLN A 425 -13.28 22.61 17.87
CA GLN A 425 -12.54 22.79 19.12
C GLN A 425 -12.06 21.46 19.69
N THR A 426 -12.92 20.44 19.73
CA THR A 426 -12.56 19.09 20.21
C THR A 426 -11.40 18.50 19.42
N GLN A 427 -11.48 18.62 18.09
CA GLN A 427 -10.41 18.19 17.19
C GLN A 427 -9.11 18.95 17.46
N LEU A 428 -9.16 20.28 17.59
CA LEU A 428 -7.99 21.12 17.84
C LEU A 428 -7.33 20.87 19.19
N ASP A 429 -8.12 20.67 20.25
CA ASP A 429 -7.61 20.48 21.61
C ASP A 429 -6.72 19.24 21.70
N TYR A 430 -7.16 18.13 21.08
CA TYR A 430 -6.34 16.94 20.96
C TYR A 430 -5.00 17.23 20.27
N TRP A 431 -5.02 17.85 19.08
CA TRP A 431 -3.80 18.08 18.31
C TRP A 431 -2.86 19.10 18.98
N LYS A 432 -3.39 20.13 19.64
CA LYS A 432 -2.61 21.09 20.44
C LYS A 432 -1.93 20.40 21.61
N GLN A 433 -2.63 19.52 22.32
CA GLN A 433 -2.05 18.71 23.39
C GLN A 433 -0.98 17.73 22.86
N GLN A 434 -1.30 17.03 21.77
CA GLN A 434 -0.45 15.99 21.21
C GLN A 434 0.85 16.55 20.64
N LEU A 435 0.80 17.69 19.93
CA LEU A 435 1.98 18.28 19.28
C LEU A 435 2.73 19.28 20.16
N GLY A 436 2.08 19.83 21.20
CA GLY A 436 2.67 20.84 22.06
C GLY A 436 3.03 22.14 21.31
N SER A 437 3.84 22.98 21.95
CA SER A 437 4.16 24.34 21.45
C SER A 437 5.46 24.44 20.67
N THR A 438 6.29 23.40 20.66
CA THR A 438 7.57 23.38 19.95
C THR A 438 7.50 22.41 18.77
N SER A 439 8.34 22.59 17.77
CA SER A 439 8.53 21.64 16.65
C SER A 439 10.03 21.39 16.50
N PRO A 440 10.55 20.23 16.93
CA PRO A 440 11.98 19.94 16.89
C PRO A 440 12.43 19.76 15.45
N GLN A 441 13.59 20.32 15.12
CA GLN A 441 14.21 20.11 13.82
C GLN A 441 15.04 18.83 13.82
N LEU A 442 14.86 18.00 12.79
CA LEU A 442 15.71 16.83 12.57
C LEU A 442 17.09 17.27 12.05
N ALA A 443 18.14 16.84 12.74
CA ALA A 443 19.52 17.18 12.43
C ALA A 443 20.06 16.30 11.28
N TRP A 444 19.67 16.61 10.03
CA TRP A 444 20.15 15.86 8.85
C TRP A 444 21.65 16.07 8.59
N PRO A 445 22.35 15.11 7.97
CA PRO A 445 23.82 15.12 7.82
C PRO A 445 24.39 16.40 7.19
N LYS A 446 23.72 16.97 6.18
CA LYS A 446 24.18 18.19 5.48
C LYS A 446 23.46 19.47 5.91
N SER A 447 22.66 19.45 7.00
CA SER A 447 21.82 20.59 7.40
C SER A 447 22.59 21.89 7.64
N SER A 448 23.85 21.79 8.09
CA SER A 448 24.71 22.94 8.42
C SER A 448 25.34 23.64 7.21
N LEU A 449 25.20 23.08 6.00
CA LEU A 449 25.83 23.59 4.77
C LEU A 449 24.86 24.41 3.90
N ARG A 450 23.68 24.78 4.41
CA ARG A 450 22.57 25.32 3.61
C ARG A 450 22.75 26.78 3.17
N ALA A 451 22.28 27.07 1.94
CA ALA A 451 21.78 28.37 1.53
C ALA A 451 20.28 28.50 1.84
N ASP A 452 19.73 29.72 1.87
CA ASP A 452 18.38 30.01 2.40
C ASP A 452 17.19 29.44 1.61
N VAL A 453 17.39 28.81 0.44
CA VAL A 453 16.33 28.24 -0.41
C VAL A 453 16.66 26.79 -0.78
N THR A 454 15.83 25.83 -0.37
CA THR A 454 15.98 24.41 -0.75
C THR A 454 15.56 24.17 -2.19
N SER A 455 16.34 23.37 -2.91
CA SER A 455 15.93 22.80 -4.19
C SER A 455 14.94 21.66 -3.95
N ASN A 456 13.99 21.45 -4.87
CA ASN A 456 13.13 20.26 -4.85
C ASN A 456 13.79 19.05 -5.56
N GLN A 457 15.07 19.15 -5.94
CA GLN A 457 15.81 18.02 -6.49
C GLN A 457 15.96 16.91 -5.43
N GLY A 458 15.57 15.71 -5.83
CA GLY A 458 15.68 14.52 -5.02
C GLY A 458 16.16 13.31 -5.79
N ALA A 459 16.40 12.24 -5.04
CA ALA A 459 16.74 10.93 -5.56
C ALA A 459 15.97 9.87 -4.78
N LYS A 460 15.94 8.66 -5.34
CA LYS A 460 15.27 7.50 -4.74
C LYS A 460 16.27 6.37 -4.53
N GLN A 461 16.12 5.64 -3.43
CA GLN A 461 16.89 4.43 -3.17
C GLN A 461 15.97 3.34 -2.61
N SER A 462 15.85 2.25 -3.36
CA SER A 462 15.00 1.11 -3.00
C SER A 462 15.75 0.05 -2.19
N PHE A 463 14.99 -0.71 -1.41
CA PHE A 463 15.42 -1.88 -0.64
C PHE A 463 14.26 -2.89 -0.55
N ALA A 464 14.55 -4.10 -0.08
CA ALA A 464 13.53 -5.13 0.12
C ALA A 464 13.86 -5.99 1.33
N PHE A 465 12.83 -6.32 2.10
CA PHE A 465 12.89 -7.41 3.07
C PHE A 465 12.58 -8.73 2.39
N SER A 466 13.25 -9.80 2.81
CA SER A 466 12.91 -11.13 2.35
C SER A 466 11.51 -11.52 2.85
N GLN A 467 10.92 -12.52 2.22
CA GLN A 467 9.61 -13.03 2.60
C GLN A 467 9.59 -13.44 4.08
N GLU A 468 10.63 -14.12 4.57
CA GLU A 468 10.69 -14.62 5.95
C GLU A 468 10.69 -13.46 6.96
N ILE A 469 11.41 -12.37 6.67
CA ILE A 469 11.42 -11.18 7.54
C ILE A 469 10.07 -10.50 7.50
N SER A 470 9.47 -10.41 6.31
CA SER A 470 8.17 -9.78 6.12
C SER A 470 7.09 -10.49 6.92
N GLU A 471 7.03 -11.81 6.82
CA GLU A 471 6.15 -12.67 7.61
C GLU A 471 6.40 -12.51 9.12
N ALA A 472 7.66 -12.46 9.55
CA ALA A 472 8.00 -12.22 10.96
C ALA A 472 7.51 -10.85 11.47
N ILE A 473 7.54 -9.79 10.64
CA ILE A 473 6.97 -8.48 11.01
C ILE A 473 5.46 -8.57 11.15
N HIS A 474 4.79 -9.31 10.26
CA HIS A 474 3.34 -9.55 10.38
C HIS A 474 3.00 -10.32 11.66
N LEU A 475 3.75 -11.38 11.98
CA LEU A 475 3.58 -12.16 13.21
C LEU A 475 3.77 -11.29 14.45
N LEU A 476 4.86 -10.53 14.54
CA LEU A 476 5.09 -9.61 15.67
C LEU A 476 3.95 -8.59 15.81
N SER A 477 3.46 -8.06 14.69
CA SER A 477 2.36 -7.10 14.70
C SER A 477 1.08 -7.73 15.28
N ARG A 478 0.77 -8.97 14.87
CA ARG A 478 -0.37 -9.74 15.40
C ARG A 478 -0.22 -10.05 16.88
N GLU A 479 0.93 -10.58 17.30
CA GLU A 479 1.22 -10.93 18.70
C GLU A 479 1.09 -9.73 19.64
N LYS A 480 1.46 -8.52 19.17
CA LYS A 480 1.38 -7.28 19.95
C LYS A 480 0.05 -6.55 19.77
N GLY A 481 -0.88 -7.08 18.97
CA GLY A 481 -2.19 -6.48 18.72
C GLY A 481 -2.09 -5.11 18.05
N VAL A 482 -1.15 -4.94 17.12
CA VAL A 482 -0.91 -3.72 16.35
C VAL A 482 -0.96 -4.02 14.84
N THR A 483 -1.17 -2.99 14.02
CA THR A 483 -1.10 -3.18 12.56
C THR A 483 0.33 -3.16 12.05
N LEU A 484 0.56 -3.71 10.85
CA LEU A 484 1.84 -3.58 10.13
C LEU A 484 2.31 -2.12 10.04
N PHE A 485 1.38 -1.19 9.79
CA PHE A 485 1.66 0.25 9.75
C PHE A 485 2.25 0.74 11.08
N MET A 486 1.64 0.40 12.21
CA MET A 486 2.10 0.84 13.54
C MET A 486 3.49 0.29 13.86
N THR A 487 3.77 -0.95 13.48
CA THR A 487 5.09 -1.60 13.66
C THR A 487 6.17 -0.92 12.84
N LEU A 488 5.93 -0.72 11.54
CA LEU A 488 6.89 -0.10 10.64
C LEU A 488 7.09 1.39 10.96
N LEU A 489 6.03 2.11 11.35
CA LEU A 489 6.12 3.50 11.81
C LEU A 489 7.01 3.60 13.07
N ALA A 490 6.79 2.72 14.05
CA ALA A 490 7.61 2.70 15.26
C ALA A 490 9.08 2.41 14.91
N ALA A 491 9.35 1.41 14.07
CA ALA A 491 10.71 1.11 13.60
C ALA A 491 11.35 2.29 12.85
N PHE A 492 10.57 3.01 12.04
CA PHE A 492 11.04 4.20 11.33
C PHE A 492 11.35 5.36 12.27
N GLN A 493 10.55 5.61 13.30
CA GLN A 493 10.85 6.65 14.28
C GLN A 493 12.04 6.31 15.15
N VAL A 494 12.25 5.02 15.48
CA VAL A 494 13.49 4.55 16.11
C VAL A 494 14.69 4.78 15.20
N LEU A 495 14.57 4.49 13.91
CA LEU A 495 15.61 4.79 12.93
C LEU A 495 15.97 6.28 12.93
N LEU A 496 14.96 7.16 12.84
CA LEU A 496 15.18 8.61 12.85
C LEU A 496 15.84 9.06 14.16
N HIS A 497 15.36 8.56 15.30
CA HIS A 497 15.96 8.83 16.60
C HIS A 497 17.44 8.42 16.67
N CYS A 498 17.76 7.19 16.28
CA CYS A 498 19.14 6.69 16.29
C CYS A 498 20.02 7.45 15.29
N PHE A 499 19.47 7.90 14.18
CA PHE A 499 20.22 8.58 13.12
C PHE A 499 20.48 10.06 13.41
N THR A 500 19.52 10.76 14.01
CA THR A 500 19.62 12.22 14.29
C THR A 500 19.96 12.55 15.74
N GLY A 501 19.81 11.60 16.66
CA GLY A 501 19.90 11.82 18.11
C GLY A 501 18.72 12.60 18.70
N THR A 502 17.68 12.89 17.91
CA THR A 502 16.52 13.67 18.33
C THR A 502 15.56 12.79 19.14
N GLN A 503 15.11 13.27 20.31
CA GLN A 503 14.21 12.54 21.21
C GLN A 503 12.73 12.68 20.83
N ASP A 504 12.32 13.85 20.31
CA ASP A 504 10.95 14.11 19.87
C ASP A 504 10.85 13.97 18.35
N ILE A 505 10.34 12.83 17.88
CA ILE A 505 10.24 12.52 16.45
C ILE A 505 8.79 12.70 15.98
N ARG A 506 8.61 13.49 14.93
CA ARG A 506 7.31 13.71 14.26
C ARG A 506 7.41 13.24 12.83
N VAL A 507 6.46 12.39 12.46
CA VAL A 507 6.37 11.83 11.11
C VAL A 507 5.02 12.19 10.54
N GLY A 508 5.02 12.84 9.38
CA GLY A 508 3.79 13.05 8.62
C GLY A 508 3.39 11.75 7.92
N SER A 509 2.09 11.45 7.89
CA SER A 509 1.56 10.30 7.18
C SER A 509 0.22 10.65 6.52
N PRO A 510 -0.01 10.25 5.26
CA PRO A 510 -1.26 10.52 4.58
C PRO A 510 -2.34 9.55 5.06
N ILE A 511 -3.58 10.01 5.05
CA ILE A 511 -4.77 9.19 5.19
C ILE A 511 -5.73 9.46 4.04
N ALA A 512 -6.47 8.44 3.62
CA ALA A 512 -7.45 8.59 2.55
C ALA A 512 -8.57 9.58 2.94
N ASN A 513 -8.89 9.67 4.24
CA ASN A 513 -9.93 10.55 4.79
C ASN A 513 -11.31 10.33 4.12
N ARG A 514 -11.59 9.06 3.78
CA ARG A 514 -12.85 8.58 3.19
C ARG A 514 -13.57 7.68 4.19
N ASN A 515 -14.04 8.28 5.27
CA ASN A 515 -14.71 7.61 6.38
C ASN A 515 -16.24 7.53 6.23
N ARG A 516 -16.75 7.76 5.01
CA ARG A 516 -18.18 7.82 4.69
C ARG A 516 -18.44 7.16 3.35
N VAL A 517 -19.46 6.29 3.29
CA VAL A 517 -19.83 5.56 2.07
C VAL A 517 -20.20 6.51 0.93
N GLU A 518 -20.81 7.64 1.25
CA GLU A 518 -21.24 8.64 0.26
C GLU A 518 -20.08 9.21 -0.56
N ILE A 519 -18.85 9.23 -0.02
CA ILE A 519 -17.66 9.78 -0.69
C ILE A 519 -16.70 8.72 -1.21
N GLU A 520 -16.93 7.42 -0.94
CA GLU A 520 -16.00 6.34 -1.33
C GLU A 520 -15.82 6.22 -2.86
N LYS A 521 -16.88 6.51 -3.63
CA LYS A 521 -16.90 6.39 -5.09
C LYS A 521 -16.62 7.69 -5.84
N LEU A 522 -16.24 8.77 -5.15
CA LEU A 522 -16.03 10.08 -5.78
C LEU A 522 -14.57 10.29 -6.21
N ILE A 523 -14.35 10.80 -7.42
CA ILE A 523 -13.07 11.42 -7.77
C ILE A 523 -13.01 12.81 -7.14
N GLY A 524 -11.91 13.10 -6.44
CA GLY A 524 -11.70 14.36 -5.72
C GLY A 524 -10.50 14.33 -4.80
N PHE A 525 -10.15 15.46 -4.18
CA PHE A 525 -9.04 15.55 -3.25
C PHE A 525 -9.50 15.39 -1.79
N PHE A 526 -9.42 14.17 -1.24
CA PHE A 526 -9.87 13.90 0.13
C PHE A 526 -8.71 13.73 1.10
N VAL A 527 -7.54 13.28 0.60
CA VAL A 527 -6.36 12.97 1.42
C VAL A 527 -6.08 14.07 2.43
N ASN A 528 -5.94 13.65 3.69
CA ASN A 528 -5.50 14.50 4.79
C ASN A 528 -4.14 14.00 5.32
N THR A 529 -3.47 14.84 6.10
CA THR A 529 -2.15 14.55 6.67
C THR A 529 -2.23 14.49 8.19
N LEU A 530 -1.80 13.38 8.77
CA LEU A 530 -1.66 13.24 10.22
C LEU A 530 -0.20 13.44 10.63
N VAL A 531 0.02 14.13 11.76
CA VAL A 531 1.36 14.31 12.34
C VAL A 531 1.51 13.34 13.51
N LEU A 532 2.15 12.19 13.24
CA LEU A 532 2.30 11.11 14.20
C LEU A 532 3.55 11.35 15.06
N ARG A 533 3.31 11.73 16.31
CA ARG A 533 4.33 11.96 17.34
C ARG A 533 4.28 10.83 18.37
N ILE A 534 5.27 9.96 18.37
CA ILE A 534 5.39 8.89 19.38
C ILE A 534 6.46 9.33 20.37
N ASP A 535 6.11 9.34 21.65
CA ASP A 535 7.03 9.70 22.72
C ASP A 535 8.09 8.60 22.91
N LEU A 536 9.35 8.94 22.63
CA LEU A 536 10.50 8.05 22.78
C LEU A 536 11.23 8.25 24.12
N SER A 537 10.73 9.13 24.99
CA SER A 537 11.35 9.42 26.28
C SER A 537 11.28 8.22 27.25
N GLY A 538 12.25 8.17 28.16
CA GLY A 538 12.36 7.13 29.18
C GLY A 538 13.11 5.86 28.77
N ASN A 539 13.78 5.86 27.60
CA ASN A 539 14.48 4.69 27.05
C ASN A 539 13.57 3.43 26.98
N PRO A 540 12.40 3.52 26.31
CA PRO A 540 11.47 2.41 26.25
C PRO A 540 12.04 1.22 25.47
N SER A 541 11.48 0.05 25.71
CA SER A 541 11.68 -1.09 24.81
C SER A 541 10.90 -0.93 23.52
N PHE A 542 11.23 -1.70 22.48
CA PHE A 542 10.44 -1.68 21.25
C PHE A 542 9.00 -2.18 21.49
N SER A 543 8.81 -3.20 22.34
CA SER A 543 7.48 -3.65 22.78
C SER A 543 6.64 -2.50 23.36
N GLU A 544 7.22 -1.69 24.26
CA GLU A 544 6.54 -0.53 24.84
C GLU A 544 6.21 0.52 23.78
N LEU A 545 7.11 0.74 22.82
CA LEU A 545 6.86 1.65 21.71
C LEU A 545 5.73 1.20 20.80
N LEU A 546 5.53 -0.10 20.59
CA LEU A 546 4.39 -0.59 19.83
C LEU A 546 3.06 -0.25 20.52
N VAL A 547 3.01 -0.35 21.85
CA VAL A 547 1.84 0.07 22.64
C VAL A 547 1.60 1.59 22.51
N ARG A 548 2.66 2.39 22.63
CA ARG A 548 2.58 3.86 22.42
C ARG A 548 2.14 4.19 20.99
N SER A 549 2.68 3.49 20.00
CA SER A 549 2.37 3.65 18.58
C SER A 549 0.91 3.36 18.28
N ARG A 550 0.38 2.25 18.81
CA ARG A 550 -1.04 1.91 18.73
C ARG A 550 -1.91 3.02 19.30
N ARG A 551 -1.63 3.45 20.54
CA ARG A 551 -2.41 4.49 21.21
C ARG A 551 -2.44 5.79 20.41
N VAL A 552 -1.26 6.32 20.04
CA VAL A 552 -1.13 7.58 19.27
C VAL A 552 -1.84 7.47 17.92
N THR A 553 -1.67 6.35 17.22
CA THR A 553 -2.25 6.17 15.89
C THR A 553 -3.79 6.11 15.97
N LEU A 554 -4.35 5.40 16.95
CA LEU A 554 -5.81 5.33 17.14
C LEU A 554 -6.41 6.67 17.58
N GLU A 555 -5.75 7.38 18.49
CA GLU A 555 -6.17 8.74 18.88
C GLU A 555 -6.08 9.71 17.70
N ALA A 556 -5.03 9.62 16.87
CA ALA A 556 -4.90 10.42 15.66
C ALA A 556 -6.00 10.11 14.64
N TYR A 557 -6.40 8.85 14.48
CA TYR A 557 -7.52 8.47 13.61
C TYR A 557 -8.87 8.96 14.15
N ALA A 558 -9.08 9.01 15.46
CA ALA A 558 -10.29 9.59 16.04
C ALA A 558 -10.41 11.10 15.78
N HIS A 559 -9.28 11.77 15.54
CA HIS A 559 -9.22 13.21 15.28
C HIS A 559 -8.74 13.53 13.85
N GLN A 560 -9.01 12.62 12.92
CA GLN A 560 -8.46 12.69 11.56
C GLN A 560 -9.17 13.67 10.64
N ASP A 561 -10.36 14.11 11.01
CA ASP A 561 -11.17 15.02 10.21
C ASP A 561 -10.69 16.47 10.26
N LEU A 562 -9.78 16.82 11.20
CA LEU A 562 -9.14 18.12 11.23
C LEU A 562 -8.18 18.26 10.04
N PRO A 563 -8.43 19.19 9.10
CA PRO A 563 -7.52 19.44 8.00
C PRO A 563 -6.15 19.88 8.53
N PHE A 564 -5.08 19.28 8.01
CA PHE A 564 -3.71 19.63 8.37
C PHE A 564 -3.44 21.13 8.34
N GLU A 565 -4.04 21.85 7.40
CA GLU A 565 -3.81 23.28 7.25
C GLU A 565 -4.49 24.11 8.29
N LYS A 566 -5.67 23.68 8.75
CA LYS A 566 -6.30 24.30 9.92
C LYS A 566 -5.48 24.07 11.17
N LEU A 567 -4.85 22.90 11.31
CA LEU A 567 -3.91 22.66 12.39
C LEU A 567 -2.68 23.59 12.32
N VAL A 568 -2.10 23.80 11.13
CA VAL A 568 -0.96 24.72 10.94
C VAL A 568 -1.36 26.18 11.21
N GLU A 569 -2.53 26.60 10.73
CA GLU A 569 -3.07 27.95 10.96
C GLU A 569 -3.25 28.24 12.46
N GLU A 570 -3.73 27.25 13.21
CA GLU A 570 -4.01 27.36 14.64
C GLU A 570 -2.76 27.24 15.52
N LEU A 571 -1.81 26.37 15.16
CA LEU A 571 -0.55 26.22 15.92
C LEU A 571 0.44 27.37 15.68
N GLN A 572 0.30 28.09 14.57
CA GLN A 572 1.20 29.17 14.16
C GLN A 572 2.70 28.85 14.36
N PRO A 573 3.19 27.69 13.89
CA PRO A 573 4.59 27.32 14.04
C PRO A 573 5.49 28.33 13.31
N GLN A 574 6.74 28.46 13.77
CA GLN A 574 7.70 29.35 13.13
C GLN A 574 7.81 29.03 11.63
N ARG A 575 7.44 29.98 10.78
CA ARG A 575 7.43 29.79 9.33
C ARG A 575 8.87 29.63 8.83
N ASN A 576 9.10 28.57 8.08
CA ASN A 576 10.35 28.34 7.38
C ASN A 576 10.03 27.87 5.96
N LEU A 577 10.63 28.50 4.95
CA LEU A 577 10.37 28.19 3.55
C LEU A 577 11.03 26.87 3.10
N ASN A 578 11.95 26.32 3.89
CA ASN A 578 12.80 25.18 3.50
C ASN A 578 12.28 23.82 3.97
N HIS A 579 11.29 23.77 4.86
CA HIS A 579 10.74 22.52 5.37
C HIS A 579 9.32 22.68 5.88
N ASN A 580 8.60 21.56 5.98
CA ASN A 580 7.26 21.57 6.56
C ASN A 580 7.32 21.92 8.06
N PRO A 581 6.41 22.76 8.56
CA PRO A 581 6.53 23.33 9.90
C PRO A 581 6.29 22.33 11.05
N LEU A 582 5.63 21.19 10.80
CA LEU A 582 5.24 20.24 11.85
C LEU A 582 5.99 18.90 11.79
N TYR A 583 6.60 18.55 10.65
CA TYR A 583 7.38 17.33 10.47
C TYR A 583 8.40 17.51 9.34
N GLN A 584 9.47 16.71 9.32
CA GLN A 584 10.44 16.70 8.19
C GLN A 584 10.59 15.32 7.55
N ALA A 585 10.17 14.26 8.24
CA ALA A 585 10.11 12.91 7.71
C ALA A 585 8.67 12.51 7.37
N TRP A 586 8.51 11.75 6.29
CA TRP A 586 7.23 11.26 5.80
C TRP A 586 7.22 9.74 5.77
N PHE A 587 6.11 9.12 6.17
CA PHE A 587 5.95 7.67 6.15
C PHE A 587 4.65 7.25 5.47
N VAL A 588 4.79 6.35 4.50
CA VAL A 588 3.69 5.78 3.73
C VAL A 588 3.79 4.27 3.75
N LEU A 589 2.71 3.61 4.19
CA LEU A 589 2.48 2.21 3.88
C LEU A 589 1.44 2.17 2.77
N GLN A 590 1.86 1.81 1.56
CA GLN A 590 0.97 1.75 0.42
C GLN A 590 0.10 0.50 0.51
N ASN A 591 -1.15 0.71 0.90
CA ASN A 591 -2.21 -0.30 1.02
C ASN A 591 -3.51 0.16 0.36
N THR A 592 -3.45 1.22 -0.45
CA THR A 592 -4.60 1.69 -1.24
C THR A 592 -4.91 0.62 -2.30
N PRO A 593 -6.15 0.12 -2.38
CA PRO A 593 -6.54 -0.83 -3.42
C PRO A 593 -6.36 -0.18 -4.78
N MET A 594 -5.57 -0.81 -5.65
CA MET A 594 -5.52 -0.46 -7.07
C MET A 594 -6.04 -1.69 -7.84
N PRO A 595 -7.25 -1.62 -8.40
CA PRO A 595 -7.80 -2.75 -9.13
C PRO A 595 -6.93 -3.06 -10.33
N LYS A 596 -6.80 -4.34 -10.66
CA LYS A 596 -6.14 -4.75 -11.90
C LYS A 596 -7.00 -4.26 -13.07
N LEU A 597 -6.45 -3.37 -13.88
CA LEU A 597 -7.11 -2.91 -15.10
C LEU A 597 -7.02 -4.02 -16.15
N GLU A 598 -8.16 -4.65 -16.42
CA GLU A 598 -8.30 -5.63 -17.49
C GLU A 598 -9.20 -5.04 -18.57
N LEU A 599 -8.62 -4.80 -19.75
CA LEU A 599 -9.34 -4.31 -20.92
C LEU A 599 -9.38 -5.42 -21.98
N PRO A 600 -10.51 -5.64 -22.67
CA PRO A 600 -10.62 -6.60 -23.75
C PRO A 600 -9.53 -6.38 -24.80
N ASP A 601 -8.89 -7.49 -25.22
CA ASP A 601 -7.86 -7.54 -26.25
C ASP A 601 -6.62 -6.66 -25.99
N LEU A 602 -6.38 -6.28 -24.74
CA LEU A 602 -5.25 -5.45 -24.32
C LEU A 602 -4.51 -6.04 -23.13
N THR A 603 -3.18 -6.00 -23.22
CA THR A 603 -2.26 -6.24 -22.11
C THR A 603 -1.71 -4.91 -21.62
N LEU A 604 -1.78 -4.68 -20.31
CA LEU A 604 -1.35 -3.44 -19.68
C LEU A 604 -0.11 -3.66 -18.83
N THR A 605 0.90 -2.80 -18.98
CA THR A 605 2.07 -2.77 -18.10
C THR A 605 2.39 -1.34 -17.67
N SER A 606 2.93 -1.18 -16.46
CA SER A 606 3.36 0.13 -15.97
C SER A 606 4.55 0.66 -16.77
N PHE A 607 4.53 1.94 -17.12
CA PHE A 607 5.69 2.64 -17.66
C PHE A 607 6.24 3.59 -16.58
N GLU A 608 7.52 3.44 -16.23
CA GLU A 608 8.14 4.27 -15.19
C GLU A 608 8.44 5.67 -15.74
N VAL A 609 7.85 6.68 -15.11
CA VAL A 609 8.13 8.08 -15.40
C VAL A 609 9.19 8.56 -14.42
N GLU A 610 10.39 8.89 -14.91
CA GLU A 610 11.45 9.47 -14.07
C GLU A 610 10.98 10.82 -13.50
N ASN A 611 10.81 10.88 -12.18
CA ASN A 611 10.53 12.11 -11.46
C ASN A 611 11.56 12.33 -10.35
N ASN A 612 12.46 13.29 -10.57
CA ASN A 612 13.52 13.66 -9.63
C ASN A 612 13.10 14.83 -8.72
N THR A 613 11.81 15.15 -8.65
CA THR A 613 11.29 16.20 -7.77
C THR A 613 10.69 15.57 -6.53
N VAL A 614 11.20 15.93 -5.34
CA VAL A 614 10.69 15.43 -4.06
C VAL A 614 10.19 16.57 -3.18
N ARG A 615 9.10 16.31 -2.43
CA ARG A 615 8.41 17.31 -1.60
C ARG A 615 8.91 17.33 -0.15
N HIS A 616 9.37 16.19 0.34
CA HIS A 616 9.77 15.99 1.73
C HIS A 616 11.29 15.90 1.83
N ASP A 617 11.85 16.27 2.99
CA ASP A 617 13.28 16.13 3.23
C ASP A 617 13.69 14.65 3.13
N LEU A 618 12.90 13.79 3.77
CA LEU A 618 13.01 12.32 3.70
C LEU A 618 11.61 11.69 3.71
N LEU A 619 11.35 10.79 2.76
CA LEU A 619 10.15 9.99 2.69
C LEU A 619 10.54 8.51 2.67
N LEU A 620 9.89 7.71 3.51
CA LEU A 620 9.92 6.25 3.46
C LEU A 620 8.56 5.74 3.00
N GLU A 621 8.54 5.12 1.83
CA GLU A 621 7.38 4.39 1.33
C GLU A 621 7.66 2.89 1.37
N ILE A 622 6.70 2.11 1.86
CA ILE A 622 6.75 0.65 1.92
C ILE A 622 5.47 0.09 1.30
N TRP A 623 5.58 -0.99 0.53
CA TRP A 623 4.45 -1.72 -0.02
C TRP A 623 4.67 -3.23 0.08
N GLN A 624 3.57 -3.97 0.05
CA GLN A 624 3.60 -5.44 0.02
C GLN A 624 3.73 -5.93 -1.42
N SER A 625 4.58 -6.94 -1.64
CA SER A 625 4.64 -7.70 -2.89
C SER A 625 4.62 -9.21 -2.61
N PRO A 626 4.42 -10.06 -3.63
CA PRO A 626 4.46 -11.51 -3.45
C PRO A 626 5.79 -12.04 -2.91
N GLU A 627 6.88 -11.28 -3.04
CA GLU A 627 8.22 -11.64 -2.57
C GLU A 627 8.57 -11.10 -1.18
N GLY A 628 7.65 -10.34 -0.55
CA GLY A 628 7.86 -9.68 0.74
C GLY A 628 7.59 -8.18 0.70
N LEU A 629 8.00 -7.48 1.76
CA LEU A 629 7.91 -6.03 1.86
C LEU A 629 9.02 -5.36 1.06
N LYS A 630 8.63 -4.46 0.16
CA LYS A 630 9.55 -3.60 -0.60
C LYS A 630 9.41 -2.17 -0.10
N GLY A 631 10.50 -1.41 -0.15
CA GLY A 631 10.46 -0.02 0.26
C GLY A 631 11.41 0.85 -0.52
N THR A 632 11.13 2.15 -0.51
CA THR A 632 11.92 3.17 -1.17
C THR A 632 12.06 4.38 -0.25
N PHE A 633 13.29 4.85 -0.13
CA PHE A 633 13.58 6.17 0.41
C PHE A 633 13.61 7.19 -0.72
N GLU A 634 12.80 8.23 -0.62
CA GLU A 634 12.94 9.43 -1.44
C GLU A 634 13.51 10.55 -0.56
N TYR A 635 14.48 11.30 -1.08
CA TYR A 635 15.22 12.25 -0.27
C TYR A 635 15.73 13.42 -1.10
N LYS A 636 15.84 14.60 -0.48
CA LYS A 636 16.48 15.74 -1.13
C LYS A 636 18.00 15.57 -1.16
N THR A 637 18.62 15.78 -2.31
CA THR A 637 20.06 15.54 -2.52
C THR A 637 20.95 16.62 -1.90
N ASP A 638 20.37 17.78 -1.55
CA ASP A 638 21.00 18.83 -0.76
C ASP A 638 21.13 18.44 0.73
N LEU A 639 20.30 17.52 1.24
CA LEU A 639 20.32 17.05 2.64
C LEU A 639 21.05 15.74 2.84
N PHE A 640 21.02 14.86 1.83
CA PHE A 640 21.60 13.54 1.91
C PHE A 640 22.51 13.27 0.71
N ASP A 641 23.63 12.60 0.94
CA ASP A 641 24.33 11.87 -0.12
C ASP A 641 23.85 10.42 -0.16
N GLN A 642 24.15 9.75 -1.28
CA GLN A 642 23.79 8.35 -1.48
C GLN A 642 24.35 7.44 -0.37
N ALA A 643 25.54 7.74 0.14
CA ALA A 643 26.16 6.97 1.23
C ALA A 643 25.36 7.07 2.54
N SER A 644 24.81 8.25 2.86
CA SER A 644 23.97 8.48 4.04
C SER A 644 22.67 7.68 3.96
N ILE A 645 22.08 7.57 2.77
CA ILE A 645 20.84 6.80 2.55
C ILE A 645 21.10 5.30 2.61
N TYR A 646 22.23 4.80 2.06
CA TYR A 646 22.62 3.41 2.27
C TYR A 646 22.83 3.06 3.75
N ARG A 647 23.39 3.99 4.53
CA ARG A 647 23.51 3.83 5.99
C ARG A 647 22.15 3.75 6.66
N LEU A 648 21.20 4.62 6.30
CA LEU A 648 19.82 4.57 6.81
C LEU A 648 19.14 3.24 6.52
N ILE A 649 19.23 2.73 5.29
CA ILE A 649 18.65 1.44 4.90
C ILE A 649 19.27 0.30 5.73
N ARG A 650 20.60 0.27 5.84
CA ARG A 650 21.29 -0.74 6.66
C ARG A 650 20.85 -0.68 8.11
N TYR A 651 20.74 0.51 8.68
CA TYR A 651 20.27 0.69 10.06
C TYR A 651 18.85 0.20 10.22
N PHE A 652 17.97 0.50 9.26
CA PHE A 652 16.59 0.05 9.28
C PHE A 652 16.51 -1.47 9.27
N GLU A 653 17.27 -2.14 8.39
CA GLU A 653 17.36 -3.61 8.35
C GLU A 653 17.85 -4.22 9.67
N ILE A 654 18.88 -3.62 10.28
CA ILE A 654 19.43 -4.07 11.55
C ILE A 654 18.41 -3.89 12.69
N ILE A 655 17.76 -2.72 12.77
CA ILE A 655 16.72 -2.43 13.76
C ILE A 655 15.60 -3.45 13.61
N VAL A 656 15.06 -3.63 12.41
CA VAL A 656 13.97 -4.59 12.13
C VAL A 656 14.36 -6.00 12.57
N ARG A 657 15.52 -6.52 12.18
CA ARG A 657 15.99 -7.86 12.60
C ARG A 657 16.16 -7.97 14.11
N ARG A 658 16.65 -6.91 14.77
CA ARG A 658 16.85 -6.91 16.22
C ARG A 658 15.52 -6.92 16.96
N VAL A 659 14.55 -6.11 16.56
CA VAL A 659 13.25 -6.05 17.24
C VAL A 659 12.39 -7.29 16.99
N LEU A 660 12.59 -7.98 15.86
CA LEU A 660 11.95 -9.28 15.61
C LEU A 660 12.48 -10.38 16.53
N SER A 661 13.79 -10.39 16.79
CA SER A 661 14.43 -11.42 17.63
C SER A 661 14.37 -11.10 19.12
N GLN A 662 14.41 -9.82 19.49
CA GLN A 662 14.45 -9.33 20.86
C GLN A 662 13.62 -8.04 20.98
N PRO A 663 12.28 -8.13 20.96
CA PRO A 663 11.39 -6.96 20.97
C PRO A 663 11.50 -6.12 22.26
N ASP A 664 12.06 -6.68 23.33
CA ASP A 664 12.27 -5.97 24.58
C ASP A 664 13.63 -5.22 24.64
N THR A 665 14.40 -5.21 23.54
CA THR A 665 15.61 -4.37 23.42
C THR A 665 15.23 -2.89 23.59
N THR A 666 15.99 -2.16 24.40
CA THR A 666 15.78 -0.73 24.64
C THR A 666 16.37 0.15 23.55
N LEU A 667 15.89 1.39 23.43
CA LEU A 667 16.39 2.34 22.43
C LEU A 667 17.89 2.63 22.55
N ASN A 668 18.40 2.77 23.77
CA ASN A 668 19.83 3.01 24.01
C ASN A 668 20.69 1.82 23.58
N GLU A 669 20.21 0.60 23.77
CA GLU A 669 20.91 -0.61 23.31
C GLU A 669 20.94 -0.66 21.78
N LEU A 670 19.83 -0.35 21.11
CA LEU A 670 19.77 -0.22 19.65
C LEU A 670 20.74 0.85 19.15
N ALA A 671 20.73 2.04 19.74
CA ALA A 671 21.63 3.13 19.36
C ALA A 671 23.11 2.75 19.58
N THR A 672 23.44 2.10 20.69
CA THR A 672 24.80 1.64 21.01
C THR A 672 25.28 0.59 20.01
N MET A 673 24.42 -0.37 19.67
CA MET A 673 24.70 -1.40 18.68
C MET A 673 25.00 -0.79 17.29
N LEU A 674 24.17 0.15 16.83
CA LEU A 674 24.39 0.83 15.55
C LEU A 674 25.71 1.64 15.55
N ALA A 675 25.99 2.35 16.64
CA ALA A 675 27.25 3.08 16.79
C ALA A 675 28.50 2.18 16.86
N GLN A 676 28.37 0.95 17.34
CA GLN A 676 29.47 -0.02 17.30
C GLN A 676 29.71 -0.52 15.87
N ILE A 677 28.65 -0.88 15.14
CA ILE A 677 28.74 -1.34 13.75
C ILE A 677 29.40 -0.29 12.86
N ASP A 678 29.06 0.99 13.04
CA ASP A 678 29.68 2.08 12.30
C ASP A 678 31.18 2.20 12.58
N ARG A 679 31.59 2.05 13.84
CA ARG A 679 33.01 2.11 14.22
C ARG A 679 33.80 0.98 13.58
N GLU A 680 33.29 -0.24 13.64
CA GLU A 680 33.93 -1.42 13.02
C GLU A 680 34.07 -1.27 11.50
N GLN A 681 33.07 -0.70 10.82
CA GLN A 681 33.13 -0.46 9.37
C GLN A 681 34.11 0.65 8.99
N GLN A 682 34.17 1.74 9.76
CA GLN A 682 35.14 2.80 9.54
C GLN A 682 36.57 2.30 9.75
N GLU A 683 36.79 1.44 10.74
CA GLU A 683 38.09 0.79 10.96
C GLU A 683 38.46 -0.15 9.81
N MET A 684 37.53 -0.97 9.34
CA MET A 684 37.74 -1.85 8.19
C MET A 684 38.09 -1.07 6.92
N GLN A 685 37.35 -0.01 6.60
CA GLN A 685 37.64 0.85 5.44
C GLN A 685 39.01 1.53 5.56
N LYS A 686 39.38 2.03 6.75
CA LYS A 686 40.72 2.57 6.99
C LYS A 686 41.81 1.54 6.77
N GLN A 687 41.61 0.29 7.20
CA GLN A 687 42.56 -0.80 7.00
C GLN A 687 42.69 -1.19 5.52
N GLU A 688 41.59 -1.22 4.77
CA GLU A 688 41.59 -1.48 3.32
C GLU A 688 42.32 -0.38 2.53
N LEU A 689 42.05 0.90 2.85
CA LEU A 689 42.75 2.05 2.25
C LEU A 689 44.26 1.99 2.54
N GLN A 690 44.66 1.75 3.79
CA GLN A 690 46.06 1.59 4.16
C GLN A 690 46.72 0.39 3.45
N THR A 691 45.96 -0.68 3.22
CA THR A 691 46.44 -1.88 2.51
C THR A 691 46.62 -1.60 1.01
N ALA A 692 45.67 -0.90 0.37
CA ALA A 692 45.75 -0.48 -1.02
C ALA A 692 46.91 0.49 -1.26
N GLU A 693 47.14 1.45 -0.36
CA GLU A 693 48.30 2.36 -0.41
C GLU A 693 49.63 1.60 -0.26
N ARG A 694 49.72 0.66 0.68
CA ARG A 694 50.92 -0.19 0.84
C ARG A 694 51.18 -1.05 -0.39
N GLN A 695 50.14 -1.56 -1.05
CA GLN A 695 50.26 -2.33 -2.29
C GLN A 695 50.72 -1.45 -3.47
N LYS A 696 50.15 -0.24 -3.63
CA LYS A 696 50.60 0.75 -4.62
C LYS A 696 52.08 1.11 -4.40
N LEU A 697 52.51 1.33 -3.16
CA LEU A 697 53.90 1.64 -2.83
C LEU A 697 54.85 0.47 -3.16
N LYS A 698 54.43 -0.77 -2.87
CA LYS A 698 55.20 -1.98 -3.23
C LYS A 698 55.30 -2.18 -4.75
N MET A 699 54.24 -1.90 -5.50
CA MET A 699 54.27 -1.96 -6.97
C MET A 699 55.15 -0.87 -7.57
N SER A 700 55.12 0.35 -7.03
CA SER A 700 56.02 1.44 -7.44
C SER A 700 57.49 1.09 -7.17
N LYS A 701 57.81 0.52 -6.00
CA LYS A 701 59.17 0.06 -5.68
C LYS A 701 59.65 -1.09 -6.58
N ARG A 702 58.77 -2.03 -6.92
CA ARG A 702 59.09 -3.11 -7.89
C ARG A 702 59.34 -2.59 -9.31
N LYS A 703 58.66 -1.52 -9.71
CA LYS A 703 58.86 -0.86 -11.01
C LYS A 703 60.20 -0.11 -11.07
N ILE A 704 60.64 0.46 -9.95
CA ILE A 704 61.95 1.13 -9.81
C ILE A 704 63.12 0.14 -9.78
N ILE A 705 62.93 -1.08 -9.27
CA ILE A 705 63.98 -2.13 -9.22
C ILE A 705 64.11 -2.89 -10.57
N ARG A 706 63.14 -2.74 -11.48
CA ARG A 706 63.12 -3.39 -12.80
C ARG A 706 63.63 -2.50 -13.95
N ASN A 707 63.87 -1.22 -13.69
CA ASN A 707 64.59 -0.29 -14.55
C ASN A 707 66.00 -0.11 -13.98
#